data_AF-A0A836WL50-F1
#
_entry.id   AF-A0A836WL50-F1
#
_cell.length_a   1.000
_cell.length_b   1.000
_cell.length_c   1.000
_cell.angle_alpha   90.00
_cell.angle_beta   90.00
_cell.angle_gamma   90.00
#
_symmetry.space_group_name_H-M   'P 1'
#
loop_
_entity.id
_entity.type
_entity.pdbx_description
1 polymer ?
#
loop_
_entity_poly.entity_id
_entity_poly.type
_entity_poly.pdbx_seq_one_letter_code
_entity_poly.pdbx_strand_id
1 'polypeptide(L)'
;MIPLRIVRMGVLGLLCGVGAVAVPTYGDATLNYQGRVTAGGSNYSGMGYFKFRLLDGTGQGLWGNDGSGGSNEPASSVAVEVNNGLFNVDLGAGMTAIPPPVFHREELFLRSWFSTDDVTFEQLSPDVEVRPVDYAAFNSGGTVVVDDDGDGDFNDIQAAIDYVAANPDLETVLVMPGLYQVTNAISFPTGDEVRLIGMADRAEVVVENASGAVLNAASTVIRNMSFIGSPALTDPPAAGYSLEAVNCTFRTPAGSTAAVVRLDSGGTAEFFYCRMENDGDGEAVALVGNASARMKHCILSSQNSGAALEVDSGAGIEMESCTLSSGSGAAMVLVNSAGSAEFGTCRFLNGIVVEGPWSLTMRDCLIEGDTNDVAAVILNDSVGQVVLDHCIIRHFDAPGVLAAVSSNGNAEVVLDYCWLESMADAGIPAAAVDLDSDAGPEAASVIIRWSRIDAATGNGIRMNDCSVEVIGSQINSTGHGIEASGGLLELWSSMVEAESNAIHAVSGCEVEVKYTFVEGGERGIHLTDGAVLVENSELIGMRDCGMYLVTSGEVSVTRSTVAGSEEEGTGQALYAALEGGDSPGVLLHSMFVGEGGAPAFEMEGGTLFAVGSVFVSETNRAVLLRSETTRAAFDGCEFVNLSEDNTNLVVELYCSATDTNVSAAEIMNSVVRSLYAGTAEVFAVGTTRFDVTGEVSMVNCSLSHDLAQNIFMLPASNLNYGCWIMSGF
;
A
#
# COMPACT_ATOMS: atom_id res chain seq x y z
N MET A 1 -23.95 6.39 -70.03
CA MET A 1 -24.67 5.97 -71.25
C MET A 1 -24.54 4.45 -71.36
N ILE A 2 -25.68 3.74 -71.56
CA ILE A 2 -25.82 2.28 -71.89
C ILE A 2 -25.77 1.33 -70.65
N PRO A 3 -26.64 0.29 -70.49
CA PRO A 3 -27.99 0.41 -69.90
C PRO A 3 -28.41 -0.80 -68.97
N LEU A 4 -29.72 -0.85 -68.70
CA LEU A 4 -30.56 -1.81 -67.96
C LEU A 4 -30.54 -3.31 -68.35
N ARG A 5 -30.93 -4.13 -67.35
CA ARG A 5 -31.77 -5.38 -67.32
C ARG A 5 -31.12 -6.71 -67.77
N ILE A 6 -31.28 -7.82 -67.01
CA ILE A 6 -32.51 -8.64 -66.92
C ILE A 6 -32.72 -9.24 -65.52
N VAL A 7 -33.94 -9.09 -65.02
CA VAL A 7 -34.54 -9.85 -63.91
C VAL A 7 -34.97 -11.23 -64.42
N ARG A 8 -34.60 -12.31 -63.71
CA ARG A 8 -35.35 -13.57 -63.74
C ARG A 8 -35.78 -13.93 -62.33
N MET A 9 -37.07 -14.20 -62.21
CA MET A 9 -37.86 -14.38 -61.00
C MET A 9 -38.04 -15.88 -60.73
N GLY A 10 -37.74 -16.28 -59.48
CA GLY A 10 -38.39 -17.36 -58.74
C GLY A 10 -37.95 -18.81 -58.99
N VAL A 11 -37.37 -19.45 -57.96
CA VAL A 11 -38.04 -20.51 -57.18
C VAL A 11 -37.57 -20.38 -55.72
N LEU A 12 -38.54 -20.16 -54.83
CA LEU A 12 -38.39 -20.15 -53.38
C LEU A 12 -38.33 -21.62 -52.92
N GLY A 13 -37.14 -22.10 -52.58
CA GLY A 13 -36.91 -23.39 -51.96
C GLY A 13 -36.48 -23.19 -50.51
N LEU A 14 -37.34 -23.60 -49.58
CA LEU A 14 -37.09 -23.67 -48.15
C LEU A 14 -35.89 -24.61 -47.90
N LEU A 15 -34.67 -24.08 -47.74
CA LEU A 15 -33.52 -24.83 -47.24
C LEU A 15 -33.34 -24.53 -45.76
N CYS A 16 -33.57 -25.56 -44.95
CA CYS A 16 -33.22 -25.60 -43.54
C CYS A 16 -31.70 -25.40 -43.44
N GLY A 17 -31.26 -24.35 -42.77
CA GLY A 17 -29.85 -24.06 -42.53
C GLY A 17 -29.25 -25.13 -41.63
N VAL A 18 -28.43 -26.01 -42.20
CA VAL A 18 -27.44 -26.75 -41.43
C VAL A 18 -26.23 -25.84 -41.39
N GLY A 19 -25.91 -25.30 -40.22
CA GLY A 19 -24.66 -24.57 -40.01
C GLY A 19 -23.50 -25.47 -40.43
N ALA A 20 -22.59 -24.95 -41.23
CA ALA A 20 -21.33 -25.62 -41.50
C ALA A 20 -20.61 -25.79 -40.16
N VAL A 21 -20.55 -27.01 -39.66
CA VAL A 21 -19.69 -27.37 -38.54
C VAL A 21 -18.25 -27.24 -39.05
N ALA A 22 -17.47 -26.35 -38.46
CA ALA A 22 -16.03 -26.30 -38.71
C ALA A 22 -15.46 -27.67 -38.33
N VAL A 23 -14.88 -28.38 -39.29
CA VAL A 23 -14.20 -29.64 -39.00
C VAL A 23 -12.83 -29.25 -38.41
N PRO A 24 -12.47 -29.71 -37.20
CA PRO A 24 -11.14 -29.45 -36.66
C PRO A 24 -10.08 -29.93 -37.64
N THR A 25 -9.08 -29.07 -37.89
CA THR A 25 -7.93 -29.40 -38.73
C THR A 25 -6.87 -30.06 -37.86
N TYR A 26 -6.57 -31.32 -38.15
CA TYR A 26 -5.54 -32.11 -37.50
C TYR A 26 -4.26 -32.13 -38.33
N GLY A 27 -3.10 -32.39 -37.72
CA GLY A 27 -1.91 -32.84 -38.45
C GLY A 27 -2.14 -34.20 -39.11
N ASP A 28 -1.48 -34.45 -40.26
CA ASP A 28 -1.56 -35.74 -40.95
C ASP A 28 -0.63 -36.77 -40.27
N ALA A 29 -1.13 -37.48 -39.26
CA ALA A 29 -0.34 -38.53 -38.62
C ALA A 29 -0.37 -39.85 -39.40
N THR A 30 0.77 -40.53 -39.44
CA THR A 30 0.92 -41.84 -40.06
C THR A 30 1.55 -42.85 -39.09
N LEU A 31 1.18 -44.12 -39.23
CA LEU A 31 1.72 -45.20 -38.41
C LEU A 31 2.27 -46.30 -39.31
N ASN A 32 3.57 -46.56 -39.22
CA ASN A 32 4.18 -47.69 -39.93
C ASN A 32 3.73 -49.02 -39.30
N TYR A 33 3.11 -49.89 -40.10
CA TYR A 33 2.67 -51.21 -39.69
C TYR A 33 3.29 -52.29 -40.59
N GLN A 34 4.02 -53.21 -39.96
CA GLN A 34 4.65 -54.35 -40.61
C GLN A 34 4.08 -55.64 -40.07
N GLY A 35 3.84 -56.59 -40.98
CA GLY A 35 3.25 -57.86 -40.60
C GLY A 35 3.62 -58.99 -41.54
N ARG A 36 3.15 -60.18 -41.15
CA ARG A 36 3.23 -61.37 -41.99
C ARG A 36 1.85 -61.97 -42.18
N VAL A 37 1.49 -62.27 -43.42
CA VAL A 37 0.23 -62.91 -43.79
C VAL A 37 0.46 -64.22 -44.55
N THR A 38 -0.38 -65.20 -44.26
CA THR A 38 -0.44 -66.49 -44.96
C THR A 38 -1.83 -66.68 -45.55
N ALA A 39 -1.90 -67.19 -46.78
CA ALA A 39 -3.15 -67.57 -47.43
C ALA A 39 -3.11 -69.08 -47.72
N GLY A 40 -4.15 -69.82 -47.34
CA GLY A 40 -4.20 -71.28 -47.53
C GLY A 40 -3.05 -72.04 -46.83
N GLY A 41 -2.52 -71.50 -45.72
CA GLY A 41 -1.43 -72.10 -44.93
C GLY A 41 -0.02 -71.90 -45.49
N SER A 42 0.15 -71.13 -46.58
CA SER A 42 1.46 -70.75 -47.13
C SER A 42 1.65 -69.24 -47.11
N ASN A 43 2.90 -68.79 -47.11
CA ASN A 43 3.22 -67.36 -47.24
C ASN A 43 2.62 -66.80 -48.53
N TYR A 44 1.82 -65.75 -48.42
CA TYR A 44 1.21 -65.13 -49.60
C TYR A 44 2.25 -64.30 -50.37
N SER A 45 2.13 -64.21 -51.70
CA SER A 45 2.97 -63.32 -52.51
C SER A 45 2.15 -62.76 -53.66
N GLY A 46 2.20 -61.45 -53.85
CA GLY A 46 1.36 -60.72 -54.80
C GLY A 46 0.70 -59.52 -54.14
N MET A 47 -0.21 -58.88 -54.86
CA MET A 47 -0.99 -57.77 -54.31
C MET A 47 -1.98 -58.30 -53.27
N GLY A 48 -1.92 -57.79 -52.05
CA GLY A 48 -2.84 -58.10 -50.96
C GLY A 48 -3.77 -56.93 -50.69
N TYR A 49 -5.03 -57.21 -50.37
CA TYR A 49 -6.02 -56.18 -50.06
C TYR A 49 -6.31 -56.19 -48.56
N PHE A 50 -6.03 -55.07 -47.91
CA PHE A 50 -6.19 -54.93 -46.46
C PHE A 50 -7.27 -53.92 -46.11
N LYS A 51 -7.93 -54.13 -44.97
CA LYS A 51 -8.76 -53.13 -44.32
C LYS A 51 -8.28 -52.96 -42.88
N PHE A 52 -8.29 -51.74 -42.36
CA PHE A 52 -7.69 -51.41 -41.07
C PHE A 52 -8.64 -50.57 -40.22
N ARG A 53 -8.60 -50.82 -38.91
CA ARG A 53 -9.36 -50.08 -37.90
C ARG A 53 -8.58 -49.99 -36.60
N LEU A 54 -8.55 -48.79 -36.00
CA LEU A 54 -8.04 -48.58 -34.65
C LEU A 54 -9.19 -48.62 -33.65
N LEU A 55 -8.98 -49.31 -32.54
CA LEU A 55 -9.97 -49.53 -31.47
C LEU A 55 -9.38 -49.14 -30.12
N ASP A 56 -10.24 -48.75 -29.18
CA ASP A 56 -9.87 -48.58 -27.77
C ASP A 56 -9.91 -49.91 -26.97
N GLY A 57 -9.54 -49.84 -25.70
CA GLY A 57 -9.60 -50.95 -24.73
C GLY A 57 -10.97 -51.60 -24.53
N THR A 58 -12.06 -50.90 -24.88
CA THR A 58 -13.43 -51.40 -24.80
C THR A 58 -13.93 -51.97 -26.13
N GLY A 59 -13.13 -51.88 -27.20
CA GLY A 59 -13.47 -52.31 -28.55
C GLY A 59 -14.29 -51.30 -29.36
N GLN A 60 -14.39 -50.04 -28.93
CA GLN A 60 -14.97 -48.96 -29.74
C GLN A 60 -14.00 -48.55 -30.84
N GLY A 61 -14.52 -48.22 -32.02
CA GLY A 61 -13.68 -47.78 -33.14
C GLY A 61 -13.37 -46.31 -33.10
N LEU A 62 -12.08 -46.01 -33.17
CA LEU A 62 -11.50 -44.67 -33.13
C LEU A 62 -11.18 -44.14 -34.55
N TRP A 63 -10.84 -45.04 -35.49
CA TRP A 63 -10.52 -44.69 -36.88
C TRP A 63 -10.66 -45.90 -37.82
N GLY A 64 -11.00 -45.68 -39.10
CA GLY A 64 -11.01 -46.70 -40.15
C GLY A 64 -10.38 -46.18 -41.45
N ASN A 65 -9.73 -47.06 -42.22
CA ASN A 65 -8.94 -46.68 -43.40
C ASN A 65 -9.70 -45.96 -44.53
N ASP A 66 -11.02 -46.06 -44.54
CA ASP A 66 -11.92 -45.42 -45.52
C ASP A 66 -12.82 -44.33 -44.92
N GLY A 67 -12.58 -43.97 -43.65
CA GLY A 67 -13.35 -42.97 -42.91
C GLY A 67 -14.69 -43.47 -42.37
N SER A 68 -15.02 -44.76 -42.51
CA SER A 68 -16.24 -45.31 -41.90
C SER A 68 -16.10 -45.44 -40.37
N GLY A 69 -17.11 -44.97 -39.63
CA GLY A 69 -17.15 -45.06 -38.15
C GLY A 69 -17.57 -46.44 -37.60
N GLY A 70 -17.67 -46.54 -36.27
CA GLY A 70 -18.08 -47.76 -35.54
C GLY A 70 -16.97 -48.80 -35.40
N SER A 71 -17.30 -50.06 -35.08
CA SER A 71 -16.32 -51.16 -34.87
C SER A 71 -16.31 -52.26 -35.97
N ASN A 72 -17.09 -52.07 -37.03
CA ASN A 72 -17.27 -53.04 -38.13
C ASN A 72 -16.15 -52.99 -39.18
N GLU A 73 -16.17 -53.96 -40.11
CA GLU A 73 -15.26 -53.97 -41.28
C GLU A 73 -15.45 -52.71 -42.16
N PRO A 74 -14.37 -52.00 -42.53
CA PRO A 74 -14.41 -50.93 -43.52
C PRO A 74 -15.01 -51.35 -44.88
N ALA A 75 -15.61 -50.43 -45.62
CA ALA A 75 -16.15 -50.72 -46.94
C ALA A 75 -15.05 -50.84 -48.02
N SER A 76 -14.07 -49.94 -48.00
CA SER A 76 -12.99 -49.90 -48.99
C SER A 76 -11.69 -50.51 -48.45
N SER A 77 -10.94 -51.19 -49.32
CA SER A 77 -9.64 -51.79 -49.01
C SER A 77 -8.47 -50.93 -49.48
N VAL A 78 -7.28 -51.28 -49.01
CA VAL A 78 -6.00 -50.71 -49.41
C VAL A 78 -5.14 -51.82 -49.99
N ALA A 79 -4.67 -51.62 -51.22
CA ALA A 79 -3.79 -52.57 -51.91
C ALA A 79 -2.34 -52.40 -51.43
N VAL A 80 -1.74 -53.47 -50.92
CA VAL A 80 -0.37 -53.49 -50.39
C VAL A 80 0.38 -54.66 -51.03
N GLU A 81 1.60 -54.41 -51.51
CA GLU A 81 2.44 -55.47 -52.06
C GLU A 81 2.93 -56.40 -50.94
N VAL A 82 2.66 -57.70 -51.08
CA VAL A 82 3.09 -58.73 -50.13
C VAL A 82 4.16 -59.59 -50.78
N ASN A 83 5.32 -59.70 -50.13
CA ASN A 83 6.44 -60.50 -50.62
C ASN A 83 6.80 -61.59 -49.62
N ASN A 84 6.60 -62.86 -49.99
CA ASN A 84 6.83 -64.02 -49.14
C ASN A 84 6.17 -63.89 -47.75
N GLY A 85 4.94 -63.40 -47.75
CA GLY A 85 4.11 -63.17 -46.58
C GLY A 85 4.38 -61.84 -45.88
N LEU A 86 5.50 -61.16 -46.13
CA LEU A 86 5.83 -59.90 -45.48
C LEU A 86 5.20 -58.72 -46.21
N PHE A 87 4.68 -57.77 -45.44
CA PHE A 87 4.20 -56.49 -45.95
C PHE A 87 4.59 -55.36 -45.01
N ASN A 88 4.64 -54.16 -45.57
CA ASN A 88 4.81 -52.91 -44.84
C ASN A 88 3.80 -51.90 -45.39
N VAL A 89 3.11 -51.18 -44.52
CA VAL A 89 2.16 -50.16 -44.90
C VAL A 89 2.22 -49.01 -43.91
N ASP A 90 2.15 -47.79 -44.43
CA ASP A 90 2.01 -46.59 -43.61
C ASP A 90 0.51 -46.29 -43.49
N LEU A 91 -0.07 -46.62 -42.34
CA LEU A 91 -1.48 -46.35 -42.06
C LEU A 91 -1.72 -44.83 -42.06
N GLY A 92 -2.83 -44.39 -42.64
CA GLY A 92 -3.14 -42.96 -42.82
C GLY A 92 -2.60 -42.37 -44.13
N ALA A 93 -1.53 -42.93 -44.70
CA ALA A 93 -0.97 -42.47 -45.98
C ALA A 93 -1.71 -43.11 -47.18
N GLY A 94 -2.32 -42.27 -48.03
CA GLY A 94 -3.16 -42.76 -49.13
C GLY A 94 -4.47 -43.44 -48.66
N MET A 95 -4.82 -43.23 -47.39
CA MET A 95 -6.05 -43.65 -46.72
C MET A 95 -6.79 -42.40 -46.22
N THR A 96 -7.87 -42.56 -45.45
CA THR A 96 -8.32 -41.48 -44.57
C THR A 96 -7.25 -41.21 -43.52
N ALA A 97 -6.83 -39.95 -43.36
CA ALA A 97 -5.83 -39.54 -42.37
C ALA A 97 -6.22 -40.03 -40.96
N ILE A 98 -5.23 -40.46 -40.17
CA ILE A 98 -5.46 -40.84 -38.78
C ILE A 98 -5.44 -39.55 -37.96
N PRO A 99 -6.51 -39.21 -37.22
CA PRO A 99 -6.45 -38.09 -36.29
C PRO A 99 -5.37 -38.40 -35.24
N PRO A 100 -4.35 -37.54 -35.07
CA PRO A 100 -3.28 -37.74 -34.08
C PRO A 100 -3.79 -38.05 -32.67
N PRO A 101 -4.91 -37.44 -32.17
CA PRO A 101 -5.43 -37.75 -30.85
C PRO A 101 -5.82 -39.21 -30.58
N VAL A 102 -6.00 -40.03 -31.63
CA VAL A 102 -6.21 -41.48 -31.49
C VAL A 102 -5.04 -42.16 -30.77
N PHE A 103 -3.83 -41.61 -30.90
CA PHE A 103 -2.60 -42.17 -30.33
C PHE A 103 -2.43 -41.91 -28.82
N HIS A 104 -3.24 -41.03 -28.22
CA HIS A 104 -3.22 -40.73 -26.78
C HIS A 104 -4.04 -41.69 -25.92
N ARG A 105 -4.72 -42.68 -26.52
CA ARG A 105 -5.48 -43.68 -25.76
C ARG A 105 -4.55 -44.63 -25.02
N GLU A 106 -4.85 -44.89 -23.74
CA GLU A 106 -4.06 -45.82 -22.90
C GLU A 106 -3.99 -47.24 -23.50
N GLU A 107 -5.10 -47.69 -24.11
CA GLU A 107 -5.23 -49.00 -24.75
C GLU A 107 -5.67 -48.82 -26.21
N LEU A 108 -4.74 -49.03 -27.15
CA LEU A 108 -4.97 -48.87 -28.60
C LEU A 108 -4.71 -50.19 -29.34
N PHE A 109 -5.70 -50.67 -30.09
CA PHE A 109 -5.61 -51.93 -30.85
C PHE A 109 -5.88 -51.73 -32.34
N LEU A 110 -5.03 -52.32 -33.18
CA LEU A 110 -5.23 -52.40 -34.62
C LEU A 110 -5.94 -53.71 -34.98
N ARG A 111 -7.16 -53.58 -35.51
CA ARG A 111 -7.91 -54.66 -36.15
C ARG A 111 -7.70 -54.60 -37.66
N SER A 112 -7.44 -55.75 -38.26
CA SER A 112 -7.18 -55.85 -39.70
C SER A 112 -7.95 -56.98 -40.37
N TRP A 113 -8.32 -56.78 -41.64
CA TRP A 113 -8.89 -57.79 -42.51
C TRP A 113 -8.04 -57.93 -43.76
N PHE A 114 -7.96 -59.14 -44.31
CA PHE A 114 -7.14 -59.45 -45.47
C PHE A 114 -7.93 -60.21 -46.54
N SER A 115 -7.66 -59.89 -47.80
CA SER A 115 -8.18 -60.58 -48.99
C SER A 115 -7.09 -60.73 -50.04
N THR A 116 -7.13 -61.85 -50.78
CA THR A 116 -6.27 -62.07 -51.95
C THR A 116 -6.88 -61.60 -53.27
N ASP A 117 -8.20 -61.31 -53.28
CA ASP A 117 -8.96 -61.04 -54.50
C ASP A 117 -9.83 -59.76 -54.45
N ASP A 118 -9.78 -59.03 -53.34
CA ASP A 118 -10.59 -57.82 -53.06
C ASP A 118 -12.11 -58.08 -53.01
N VAL A 119 -12.52 -59.34 -52.90
CA VAL A 119 -13.95 -59.73 -52.85
C VAL A 119 -14.30 -60.33 -51.50
N THR A 120 -13.47 -61.23 -50.98
CA THR A 120 -13.71 -61.90 -49.69
C THR A 120 -12.64 -61.56 -48.67
N PHE A 121 -13.05 -60.96 -47.55
CA PHE A 121 -12.16 -60.50 -46.49
C PHE A 121 -12.26 -61.38 -45.25
N GLU A 122 -11.12 -61.80 -44.73
CA GLU A 122 -11.02 -62.53 -43.46
C GLU A 122 -10.39 -61.62 -42.40
N GLN A 123 -11.02 -61.54 -41.21
CA GLN A 123 -10.44 -60.80 -40.09
C GLN A 123 -9.21 -61.55 -39.55
N LEU A 124 -8.12 -60.82 -39.37
CA LEU A 124 -6.91 -61.32 -38.72
C LEU A 124 -7.08 -61.18 -37.19
N SER A 125 -6.88 -62.27 -36.46
CA SER A 125 -7.05 -62.33 -34.99
C SER A 125 -5.80 -62.93 -34.33
N PRO A 126 -5.39 -62.45 -33.14
CA PRO A 126 -5.98 -61.37 -32.35
C PRO A 126 -5.71 -59.97 -32.94
N ASP A 127 -6.45 -58.97 -32.48
CA ASP A 127 -6.12 -57.57 -32.75
C ASP A 127 -4.74 -57.24 -32.14
N VAL A 128 -3.97 -56.38 -32.81
CA VAL A 128 -2.59 -56.08 -32.45
C VAL A 128 -2.54 -54.83 -31.60
N GLU A 129 -1.98 -54.91 -30.40
CA GLU A 129 -1.74 -53.73 -29.56
C GLU A 129 -0.72 -52.80 -30.23
N VAL A 130 -1.08 -51.52 -30.33
CA VAL A 130 -0.24 -50.47 -30.92
C VAL A 130 0.25 -49.55 -29.83
N ARG A 131 1.57 -49.30 -29.82
CA ARG A 131 2.22 -48.31 -28.96
C ARG A 131 3.03 -47.37 -29.85
N PRO A 132 2.50 -46.19 -30.22
CA PRO A 132 3.21 -45.22 -31.03
C PRO A 132 4.53 -44.81 -30.37
N VAL A 133 5.59 -44.60 -31.15
CA VAL A 133 6.96 -44.35 -30.66
C VAL A 133 7.50 -42.98 -31.13
N ASP A 134 6.68 -42.18 -31.81
CA ASP A 134 7.08 -40.88 -32.35
C ASP A 134 6.99 -39.78 -31.28
N TYR A 135 7.94 -38.84 -31.29
CA TYR A 135 7.90 -37.64 -30.45
C TYR A 135 6.68 -36.76 -30.76
N ALA A 136 6.21 -36.76 -32.01
CA ALA A 136 4.94 -36.12 -32.41
C ALA A 136 3.70 -36.80 -31.81
N ALA A 137 3.84 -38.00 -31.23
CA ALA A 137 2.78 -38.80 -30.64
C ALA A 137 3.18 -39.31 -29.24
N PHE A 138 3.83 -38.45 -28.46
CA PHE A 138 4.22 -38.75 -27.08
C PHE A 138 2.96 -38.93 -26.21
N ASN A 139 2.54 -40.17 -26.00
CA ASN A 139 1.44 -40.48 -25.10
C ASN A 139 1.93 -40.39 -23.65
N SER A 140 1.62 -39.26 -22.98
CA SER A 140 1.86 -39.05 -21.55
C SER A 140 0.67 -39.50 -20.67
N GLY A 141 -0.38 -40.08 -21.26
CA GLY A 141 -1.56 -40.60 -20.55
C GLY A 141 -2.62 -39.56 -20.22
N GLY A 142 -2.62 -38.39 -20.87
CA GLY A 142 -3.62 -37.33 -20.61
C GLY A 142 -3.37 -35.97 -21.25
N THR A 143 -2.50 -35.89 -22.27
CA THR A 143 -2.04 -34.63 -22.87
C THR A 143 -2.22 -34.65 -24.38
N VAL A 144 -2.69 -33.54 -24.96
CA VAL A 144 -2.64 -33.29 -26.41
C VAL A 144 -1.64 -32.18 -26.71
N VAL A 145 -1.01 -32.24 -27.88
CA VAL A 145 0.01 -31.29 -28.32
C VAL A 145 -0.58 -30.33 -29.37
N VAL A 146 -0.32 -29.04 -29.20
CA VAL A 146 -0.67 -27.99 -30.18
C VAL A 146 0.61 -27.43 -30.77
N ASP A 147 0.68 -27.36 -32.09
CA ASP A 147 1.83 -26.84 -32.83
C ASP A 147 1.36 -26.00 -34.03
N ASP A 148 1.83 -24.76 -34.16
CA ASP A 148 1.47 -23.87 -35.26
C ASP A 148 2.10 -24.29 -36.60
N ASP A 149 3.18 -25.07 -36.58
CA ASP A 149 3.85 -25.61 -37.78
C ASP A 149 3.20 -26.90 -38.32
N GLY A 150 2.22 -27.46 -37.61
CA GLY A 150 1.43 -28.61 -38.06
C GLY A 150 1.96 -29.99 -37.66
N ASP A 151 3.00 -30.04 -36.83
CA ASP A 151 3.60 -31.26 -36.31
C ASP A 151 2.92 -31.77 -35.02
N GLY A 152 1.94 -31.02 -34.49
CA GLY A 152 1.15 -31.36 -33.29
C GLY A 152 -0.14 -32.11 -33.59
N ASP A 153 -0.87 -32.48 -32.53
CA ASP A 153 -2.20 -33.09 -32.67
C ASP A 153 -3.24 -32.09 -33.21
N PHE A 154 -3.07 -30.82 -32.86
CA PHE A 154 -3.88 -29.69 -33.28
C PHE A 154 -3.00 -28.52 -33.70
N ASN A 155 -3.51 -27.67 -34.58
CA ASN A 155 -2.87 -26.40 -34.96
C ASN A 155 -3.62 -25.18 -34.38
N ASP A 156 -4.71 -25.44 -33.65
CA ASP A 156 -5.59 -24.44 -33.05
C ASP A 156 -5.81 -24.78 -31.57
N ILE A 157 -5.51 -23.81 -30.70
CA ILE A 157 -5.56 -23.99 -29.25
C ILE A 157 -7.01 -24.24 -28.77
N GLN A 158 -8.00 -23.55 -29.34
CA GLN A 158 -9.40 -23.71 -28.93
C GLN A 158 -9.91 -25.11 -29.29
N ALA A 159 -9.58 -25.62 -30.48
CA ALA A 159 -9.94 -26.97 -30.90
C ALA A 159 -9.34 -28.05 -29.96
N ALA A 160 -8.10 -27.85 -29.49
CA ALA A 160 -7.47 -28.73 -28.54
C ALA A 160 -8.17 -28.70 -27.16
N ILE A 161 -8.51 -27.51 -26.67
CA ILE A 161 -9.27 -27.34 -25.41
C ILE A 161 -10.64 -28.02 -25.50
N ASP A 162 -11.38 -27.78 -26.58
CA ASP A 162 -12.69 -28.39 -26.81
C ASP A 162 -12.58 -29.92 -26.87
N TYR A 163 -11.50 -30.45 -27.46
CA TYR A 163 -11.25 -31.88 -27.52
C TYR A 163 -10.94 -32.46 -26.13
N VAL A 164 -10.06 -31.83 -25.36
CA VAL A 164 -9.73 -32.28 -23.99
C VAL A 164 -11.00 -32.28 -23.13
N ALA A 165 -11.78 -31.21 -23.15
CA ALA A 165 -13.01 -31.12 -22.37
C ALA A 165 -14.09 -32.15 -22.78
N ALA A 166 -14.08 -32.64 -24.03
CA ALA A 166 -14.99 -33.69 -24.48
C ALA A 166 -14.53 -35.11 -24.10
N ASN A 167 -13.30 -35.28 -23.58
CA ASN A 167 -12.68 -36.57 -23.32
C ASN A 167 -12.12 -36.62 -21.90
N PRO A 168 -12.81 -37.29 -20.95
CA PRO A 168 -12.47 -37.23 -19.52
C PRO A 168 -11.13 -37.88 -19.14
N ASP A 169 -10.51 -38.62 -20.06
CA ASP A 169 -9.18 -39.22 -19.87
C ASP A 169 -8.04 -38.21 -20.16
N LEU A 170 -8.37 -36.99 -20.62
CA LEU A 170 -7.42 -35.94 -20.97
C LEU A 170 -7.61 -34.75 -20.02
N GLU A 171 -6.48 -34.14 -19.63
CA GLU A 171 -6.48 -33.00 -18.69
C GLU A 171 -5.61 -31.84 -19.18
N THR A 172 -4.64 -32.10 -20.07
CA THR A 172 -3.60 -31.11 -20.42
C THR A 172 -3.55 -30.83 -21.92
N VAL A 173 -3.43 -29.56 -22.26
CA VAL A 173 -3.06 -29.05 -23.59
C VAL A 173 -1.64 -28.51 -23.50
N LEU A 174 -0.73 -29.13 -24.24
CA LEU A 174 0.68 -28.78 -24.30
C LEU A 174 0.93 -27.98 -25.58
N VAL A 175 1.41 -26.75 -25.46
CA VAL A 175 1.57 -25.82 -26.59
C VAL A 175 3.04 -25.68 -26.93
N MET A 176 3.39 -25.98 -28.18
CA MET A 176 4.74 -25.88 -28.70
C MET A 176 5.17 -24.41 -28.86
N PRO A 177 6.48 -24.11 -28.86
CA PRO A 177 6.99 -22.77 -29.16
C PRO A 177 6.51 -22.29 -30.53
N GLY A 178 5.90 -21.11 -30.59
CA GLY A 178 5.21 -20.64 -31.79
C GLY A 178 4.40 -19.38 -31.56
N LEU A 179 3.83 -18.84 -32.64
CA LEU A 179 2.95 -17.67 -32.63
C LEU A 179 1.53 -18.08 -33.02
N TYR A 180 0.66 -18.17 -32.01
CA TYR A 180 -0.73 -18.60 -32.17
C TYR A 180 -1.65 -17.38 -32.28
N GLN A 181 -2.13 -17.11 -33.49
CA GLN A 181 -3.05 -16.02 -33.76
C GLN A 181 -4.50 -16.46 -33.51
N VAL A 182 -5.20 -15.79 -32.59
CA VAL A 182 -6.61 -16.06 -32.30
C VAL A 182 -7.49 -14.88 -32.71
N THR A 183 -8.68 -15.18 -33.23
CA THR A 183 -9.67 -14.14 -33.60
C THR A 183 -10.73 -13.96 -32.52
N ASN A 184 -11.05 -15.03 -31.79
CA ASN A 184 -11.93 -15.01 -30.62
C ASN A 184 -11.10 -15.34 -29.38
N ALA A 185 -11.50 -14.79 -28.24
CA ALA A 185 -10.87 -15.14 -26.96
C ALA A 185 -11.02 -16.63 -26.67
N ILE A 186 -9.93 -17.27 -26.26
CA ILE A 186 -9.90 -18.65 -25.79
C ILE A 186 -10.86 -18.79 -24.61
N SER A 187 -11.73 -19.80 -24.68
CA SER A 187 -12.73 -20.10 -23.66
C SER A 187 -12.62 -21.54 -23.21
N PHE A 188 -12.85 -21.77 -21.92
CA PHE A 188 -12.83 -23.10 -21.34
C PHE A 188 -14.26 -23.56 -21.05
N PRO A 189 -14.61 -24.82 -21.35
CA PRO A 189 -15.91 -25.39 -21.00
C PRO A 189 -16.13 -25.41 -19.48
N THR A 190 -17.39 -25.33 -19.06
CA THR A 190 -17.75 -25.34 -17.64
C THR A 190 -17.77 -26.77 -17.08
N GLY A 191 -17.00 -27.03 -16.02
CA GLY A 191 -17.13 -28.24 -15.20
C GLY A 191 -15.87 -29.09 -15.05
N ASP A 192 -14.92 -29.00 -15.99
CA ASP A 192 -13.66 -29.77 -15.99
C ASP A 192 -12.45 -28.81 -16.02
N GLU A 193 -11.39 -29.15 -15.28
CA GLU A 193 -10.16 -28.36 -15.20
C GLU A 193 -9.21 -28.71 -16.34
N VAL A 194 -9.26 -27.94 -17.43
CA VAL A 194 -8.28 -28.06 -18.53
C VAL A 194 -7.02 -27.29 -18.16
N ARG A 195 -5.84 -27.89 -18.31
CA ARG A 195 -4.54 -27.27 -18.05
C ARG A 195 -3.88 -26.86 -19.36
N LEU A 196 -3.40 -25.63 -19.45
CA LEU A 196 -2.73 -25.11 -20.64
C LEU A 196 -1.25 -24.83 -20.32
N ILE A 197 -0.33 -25.55 -20.97
CA ILE A 197 1.10 -25.53 -20.61
C ILE A 197 1.95 -25.27 -21.85
N GLY A 198 2.75 -24.21 -21.85
CA GLY A 198 3.79 -23.98 -22.85
C GLY A 198 5.01 -24.89 -22.64
N MET A 199 5.54 -25.47 -23.72
CA MET A 199 6.70 -26.37 -23.69
C MET A 199 8.06 -25.69 -23.47
N ALA A 200 8.15 -24.37 -23.64
CA ALA A 200 9.41 -23.63 -23.56
C ALA A 200 9.32 -22.44 -22.59
N ASP A 201 10.28 -21.51 -22.70
CA ASP A 201 10.20 -20.25 -21.98
C ASP A 201 8.93 -19.49 -22.40
N ARG A 202 8.32 -18.74 -21.47
CA ARG A 202 7.06 -18.03 -21.72
C ARG A 202 7.13 -17.04 -22.89
N ALA A 203 8.32 -16.54 -23.24
CA ALA A 203 8.51 -15.65 -24.37
C ALA A 203 8.46 -16.36 -25.74
N GLU A 204 8.57 -17.69 -25.76
CA GLU A 204 8.62 -18.49 -26.99
C GLU A 204 7.25 -19.09 -27.37
N VAL A 205 6.28 -19.11 -26.45
CA VAL A 205 4.90 -19.55 -26.70
C VAL A 205 3.97 -18.33 -26.61
N VAL A 206 3.68 -17.71 -27.76
CA VAL A 206 2.94 -16.44 -27.81
C VAL A 206 1.56 -16.66 -28.42
N VAL A 207 0.51 -16.26 -27.70
CA VAL A 207 -0.87 -16.23 -28.20
C VAL A 207 -1.29 -14.77 -28.35
N GLU A 208 -1.71 -14.40 -29.55
CA GLU A 208 -2.02 -13.01 -29.88
C GLU A 208 -3.44 -12.86 -30.43
N ASN A 209 -4.16 -11.84 -29.95
CA ASN A 209 -5.38 -11.33 -30.56
C ASN A 209 -5.21 -9.84 -30.89
N ALA A 210 -5.12 -9.53 -32.18
CA ALA A 210 -4.86 -8.16 -32.63
C ALA A 210 -6.00 -7.16 -32.34
N SER A 211 -7.23 -7.62 -32.15
CA SER A 211 -8.40 -6.72 -32.03
C SER A 211 -9.30 -6.96 -30.81
N GLY A 212 -8.91 -7.81 -29.87
CA GLY A 212 -9.74 -8.09 -28.71
C GLY A 212 -9.05 -8.93 -27.65
N ALA A 213 -9.86 -9.59 -26.82
CA ALA A 213 -9.36 -10.41 -25.73
C ALA A 213 -8.69 -11.70 -26.21
N VAL A 214 -7.60 -12.12 -25.54
CA VAL A 214 -6.96 -13.41 -25.85
C VAL A 214 -7.59 -14.53 -25.06
N LEU A 215 -7.87 -14.30 -23.78
CA LEU A 215 -8.24 -15.34 -22.83
C LEU A 215 -9.44 -14.91 -22.00
N ASN A 216 -10.41 -15.81 -21.84
CA ASN A 216 -11.49 -15.70 -20.86
C ASN A 216 -11.13 -16.51 -19.61
N ALA A 217 -11.17 -15.88 -18.44
CA ALA A 217 -10.96 -16.51 -17.15
C ALA A 217 -12.00 -17.62 -16.93
N ALA A 218 -11.51 -18.75 -16.44
CA ALA A 218 -12.29 -19.94 -16.11
C ALA A 218 -11.56 -20.75 -15.03
N SER A 219 -12.10 -21.90 -14.64
CA SER A 219 -11.39 -22.86 -13.80
C SER A 219 -10.32 -23.58 -14.61
N THR A 220 -9.08 -23.07 -14.57
CA THR A 220 -7.96 -23.58 -15.39
C THR A 220 -6.62 -23.23 -14.76
N VAL A 221 -5.59 -24.00 -15.13
CA VAL A 221 -4.19 -23.72 -14.81
C VAL A 221 -3.43 -23.41 -16.09
N ILE A 222 -2.73 -22.28 -16.12
CA ILE A 222 -1.98 -21.81 -17.28
C ILE A 222 -0.52 -21.62 -16.90
N ARG A 223 0.41 -22.13 -17.73
CA ARG A 223 1.84 -22.09 -17.41
C ARG A 223 2.71 -21.78 -18.61
N ASN A 224 3.76 -20.97 -18.40
CA ASN A 224 4.86 -20.74 -19.37
C ASN A 224 4.40 -20.22 -20.74
N MET A 225 3.52 -19.22 -20.77
CA MET A 225 2.98 -18.66 -22.02
C MET A 225 2.88 -17.14 -21.96
N SER A 226 2.90 -16.50 -23.13
CA SER A 226 2.67 -15.07 -23.29
C SER A 226 1.37 -14.79 -24.04
N PHE A 227 0.55 -13.88 -23.53
CA PHE A 227 -0.74 -13.49 -24.10
C PHE A 227 -0.70 -12.01 -24.46
N ILE A 228 -0.96 -11.68 -25.73
CA ILE A 228 -0.96 -10.30 -26.24
C ILE A 228 -2.35 -9.96 -26.78
N GLY A 229 -3.08 -9.07 -26.12
CA GLY A 229 -4.39 -8.62 -26.58
C GLY A 229 -4.93 -7.44 -25.81
N SER A 230 -6.13 -7.00 -26.14
CA SER A 230 -6.72 -5.78 -25.60
C SER A 230 -8.15 -6.04 -25.10
N PRO A 231 -8.35 -6.53 -23.85
CA PRO A 231 -7.34 -6.92 -22.84
C PRO A 231 -6.63 -8.25 -23.15
N ALA A 232 -5.54 -8.62 -22.48
CA ALA A 232 -4.95 -9.95 -22.65
C ALA A 232 -5.79 -11.05 -21.98
N LEU A 233 -6.25 -10.76 -20.76
CA LEU A 233 -7.13 -11.63 -19.97
C LEU A 233 -8.37 -10.84 -19.56
N THR A 234 -9.54 -11.42 -19.83
CA THR A 234 -10.84 -10.91 -19.35
C THR A 234 -11.65 -12.05 -18.75
N ASP A 235 -12.83 -11.79 -18.21
CA ASP A 235 -13.76 -12.80 -17.75
C ASP A 235 -15.13 -12.66 -18.46
N PRO A 236 -15.85 -13.78 -18.69
CA PRO A 236 -17.21 -13.70 -19.22
C PRO A 236 -18.20 -13.22 -18.14
N PRO A 237 -19.25 -12.47 -18.51
CA PRO A 237 -20.21 -11.94 -17.54
C PRO A 237 -20.86 -13.04 -16.68
N ALA A 238 -20.89 -12.83 -15.37
CA ALA A 238 -21.49 -13.74 -14.39
C ALA A 238 -20.84 -15.14 -14.32
N ALA A 239 -19.60 -15.28 -14.78
CA ALA A 239 -18.83 -16.51 -14.63
C ALA A 239 -18.12 -16.52 -13.26
N GLY A 240 -18.26 -17.63 -12.54
CA GLY A 240 -17.32 -17.97 -11.47
C GLY A 240 -16.07 -18.57 -12.08
N TYR A 241 -14.89 -18.08 -11.71
CA TYR A 241 -13.60 -18.62 -12.15
C TYR A 241 -12.69 -18.93 -10.95
N SER A 242 -11.81 -19.90 -11.17
CA SER A 242 -10.70 -20.27 -10.27
C SER A 242 -9.46 -20.47 -11.15
N LEU A 243 -8.84 -19.36 -11.54
CA LEU A 243 -7.73 -19.33 -12.49
C LEU A 243 -6.41 -19.39 -11.72
N GLU A 244 -5.49 -20.25 -12.13
CA GLU A 244 -4.09 -20.21 -11.71
C GLU A 244 -3.19 -19.94 -12.92
N ALA A 245 -2.39 -18.87 -12.90
CA ALA A 245 -1.40 -18.57 -13.92
C ALA A 245 0.01 -18.56 -13.32
N VAL A 246 0.93 -19.34 -13.90
CA VAL A 246 2.30 -19.51 -13.40
C VAL A 246 3.31 -19.21 -14.49
N ASN A 247 4.24 -18.29 -14.22
CA ASN A 247 5.29 -17.89 -15.15
C ASN A 247 4.73 -17.47 -16.52
N CYS A 248 3.67 -16.65 -16.51
CA CYS A 248 3.02 -16.13 -17.71
C CYS A 248 3.32 -14.64 -17.91
N THR A 249 3.25 -14.18 -19.16
CA THR A 249 3.30 -12.76 -19.49
C THR A 249 1.99 -12.36 -20.16
N PHE A 250 1.36 -11.31 -19.65
CA PHE A 250 0.15 -10.71 -20.23
C PHE A 250 0.52 -9.30 -20.68
N ARG A 251 0.15 -8.93 -21.91
CA ARG A 251 0.50 -7.63 -22.50
C ARG A 251 -0.60 -7.08 -23.37
N THR A 252 -0.66 -5.76 -23.46
CA THR A 252 -1.45 -5.08 -24.48
C THR A 252 -0.60 -4.76 -25.71
N PRO A 253 -1.20 -4.69 -26.91
CA PRO A 253 -0.57 -4.04 -28.05
C PRO A 253 -0.31 -2.55 -27.76
N ALA A 254 0.75 -2.00 -28.35
CA ALA A 254 1.10 -0.58 -28.18
C ALA A 254 -0.07 0.35 -28.55
N GLY A 255 -0.33 1.34 -27.69
CA GLY A 255 -1.44 2.29 -27.88
C GLY A 255 -2.82 1.78 -27.49
N SER A 256 -2.94 0.61 -26.86
CA SER A 256 -4.18 0.18 -26.22
C SER A 256 -4.53 1.08 -25.03
N THR A 257 -5.82 1.34 -24.83
CA THR A 257 -6.35 2.01 -23.63
C THR A 257 -7.05 1.02 -22.69
N ALA A 258 -7.02 -0.27 -22.99
CA ALA A 258 -7.63 -1.30 -22.15
C ALA A 258 -6.64 -1.74 -21.07
N ALA A 259 -7.16 -2.25 -19.95
CA ALA A 259 -6.34 -2.96 -18.98
C ALA A 259 -5.72 -4.21 -19.61
N VAL A 260 -4.54 -4.65 -19.14
CA VAL A 260 -3.93 -5.92 -19.59
C VAL A 260 -4.72 -7.11 -19.04
N VAL A 261 -5.05 -7.08 -17.75
CA VAL A 261 -5.95 -8.03 -17.10
C VAL A 261 -7.16 -7.25 -16.59
N ARG A 262 -8.36 -7.61 -17.01
CA ARG A 262 -9.61 -7.02 -16.52
C ARG A 262 -10.53 -8.11 -15.99
N LEU A 263 -10.87 -8.08 -14.70
CA LEU A 263 -11.75 -9.06 -14.09
C LEU A 263 -12.94 -8.38 -13.42
N ASP A 264 -14.15 -8.60 -13.94
CA ASP A 264 -15.38 -7.90 -13.54
C ASP A 264 -16.38 -8.82 -12.80
N SER A 265 -16.32 -10.14 -13.02
CA SER A 265 -17.19 -11.13 -12.37
C SER A 265 -16.57 -11.71 -11.09
N GLY A 266 -17.43 -12.27 -10.23
CA GLY A 266 -17.00 -12.90 -8.97
C GLY A 266 -16.24 -14.21 -9.21
N GLY A 267 -14.95 -14.23 -8.87
CA GLY A 267 -14.06 -15.37 -9.01
C GLY A 267 -12.69 -15.08 -8.37
N THR A 268 -11.80 -16.07 -8.33
CA THR A 268 -10.45 -15.90 -7.79
C THR A 268 -9.41 -16.21 -8.87
N ALA A 269 -8.49 -15.28 -9.09
CA ALA A 269 -7.34 -15.46 -9.98
C ALA A 269 -6.04 -15.42 -9.18
N GLU A 270 -5.26 -16.49 -9.27
CA GLU A 270 -3.96 -16.62 -8.63
C GLU A 270 -2.84 -16.50 -9.67
N PHE A 271 -1.90 -15.60 -9.45
CA PHE A 271 -0.77 -15.34 -10.33
C PHE A 271 0.55 -15.57 -9.60
N PHE A 272 1.43 -16.39 -10.19
CA PHE A 272 2.74 -16.70 -9.62
C PHE A 272 3.84 -16.43 -10.65
N TYR A 273 4.80 -15.57 -10.34
CA TYR A 273 5.90 -15.21 -11.26
C TYR A 273 5.43 -14.64 -12.60
N CYS A 274 4.28 -13.98 -12.61
CA CYS A 274 3.69 -13.43 -13.82
C CYS A 274 4.12 -11.98 -14.07
N ARG A 275 4.03 -11.55 -15.33
CA ARG A 275 4.20 -10.15 -15.72
C ARG A 275 2.93 -9.64 -16.40
N MET A 276 2.48 -8.45 -16.01
CA MET A 276 1.38 -7.74 -16.64
C MET A 276 1.94 -6.40 -17.10
N GLU A 277 2.15 -6.25 -18.41
CA GLU A 277 2.86 -5.10 -18.97
C GLU A 277 1.93 -4.34 -19.92
N ASN A 278 1.49 -3.15 -19.52
CA ASN A 278 0.70 -2.26 -20.36
C ASN A 278 1.62 -1.25 -21.04
N ASP A 279 1.79 -1.39 -22.35
CA ASP A 279 2.57 -0.46 -23.18
C ASP A 279 1.72 0.71 -23.72
N GLY A 280 0.49 0.85 -23.24
CA GLY A 280 -0.46 1.91 -23.58
C GLY A 280 -0.92 2.73 -22.37
N ASP A 281 -2.14 3.26 -22.44
CA ASP A 281 -2.68 4.21 -21.44
C ASP A 281 -3.53 3.54 -20.35
N GLY A 282 -3.83 2.25 -20.49
CA GLY A 282 -4.66 1.49 -19.55
C GLY A 282 -3.89 0.91 -18.36
N GLU A 283 -4.61 0.20 -17.51
CA GLU A 283 -4.08 -0.40 -16.29
C GLU A 283 -3.31 -1.70 -16.58
N ALA A 284 -2.36 -2.10 -15.73
CA ALA A 284 -1.81 -3.46 -15.86
C ALA A 284 -2.80 -4.51 -15.31
N VAL A 285 -3.48 -4.21 -14.20
CA VAL A 285 -4.57 -5.04 -13.69
C VAL A 285 -5.71 -4.14 -13.22
N ALA A 286 -6.92 -4.43 -13.69
CA ALA A 286 -8.16 -3.83 -13.23
C ALA A 286 -9.08 -4.93 -12.66
N LEU A 287 -9.41 -4.83 -11.38
CA LEU A 287 -10.39 -5.69 -10.72
C LEU A 287 -11.63 -4.88 -10.42
N VAL A 288 -12.80 -5.37 -10.82
CA VAL A 288 -14.08 -4.70 -10.62
C VAL A 288 -15.08 -5.65 -9.99
N GLY A 289 -15.95 -5.12 -9.15
CA GLY A 289 -17.03 -5.89 -8.53
C GLY A 289 -16.46 -6.86 -7.49
N ASN A 290 -16.97 -8.09 -7.47
CA ASN A 290 -16.56 -9.10 -6.50
C ASN A 290 -15.37 -9.96 -6.99
N ALA A 291 -14.60 -9.50 -7.97
CA ALA A 291 -13.40 -10.18 -8.41
C ALA A 291 -12.38 -10.27 -7.26
N SER A 292 -11.57 -11.33 -7.22
CA SER A 292 -10.50 -11.43 -6.24
C SER A 292 -9.23 -11.92 -6.91
N ALA A 293 -8.09 -11.37 -6.50
CA ALA A 293 -6.81 -11.81 -7.02
C ALA A 293 -5.80 -12.06 -5.90
N ARG A 294 -4.95 -13.07 -6.11
CA ARG A 294 -3.75 -13.33 -5.31
C ARG A 294 -2.54 -13.30 -6.21
N MET A 295 -1.51 -12.54 -5.84
CA MET A 295 -0.32 -12.41 -6.68
C MET A 295 0.95 -12.61 -5.88
N LYS A 296 1.84 -13.50 -6.33
CA LYS A 296 3.14 -13.70 -5.70
C LYS A 296 4.27 -13.59 -6.71
N HIS A 297 5.29 -12.80 -6.37
CA HIS A 297 6.47 -12.59 -7.21
C HIS A 297 6.12 -12.04 -8.62
N CYS A 298 5.07 -11.25 -8.73
CA CYS A 298 4.61 -10.69 -9.99
C CYS A 298 5.16 -9.28 -10.24
N ILE A 299 5.20 -8.87 -11.51
CA ILE A 299 5.53 -7.51 -11.93
C ILE A 299 4.33 -6.94 -12.68
N LEU A 300 3.81 -5.82 -12.20
CA LEU A 300 2.73 -5.06 -12.85
C LEU A 300 3.31 -3.72 -13.29
N SER A 301 3.22 -3.41 -14.57
CA SER A 301 3.74 -2.15 -15.11
C SER A 301 2.78 -1.51 -16.09
N SER A 302 2.47 -0.23 -15.90
CA SER A 302 1.81 0.61 -16.90
C SER A 302 2.74 1.77 -17.32
N GLN A 303 2.93 1.97 -18.61
CA GLN A 303 3.92 2.95 -19.10
C GLN A 303 3.45 4.41 -19.05
N ASN A 304 2.15 4.67 -19.16
CA ASN A 304 1.61 6.02 -19.28
C ASN A 304 0.73 6.36 -18.06
N SER A 305 -0.53 6.77 -18.30
CA SER A 305 -1.43 7.30 -17.27
C SER A 305 -2.16 6.25 -16.44
N GLY A 306 -2.24 5.00 -16.91
CA GLY A 306 -2.94 3.94 -16.20
C GLY A 306 -2.22 3.52 -14.91
N ALA A 307 -2.98 3.06 -13.92
CA ALA A 307 -2.41 2.48 -12.72
C ALA A 307 -1.77 1.11 -13.01
N ALA A 308 -0.77 0.70 -12.23
CA ALA A 308 -0.31 -0.69 -12.32
C ALA A 308 -1.39 -1.64 -11.76
N LEU A 309 -2.05 -1.25 -10.67
CA LEU A 309 -3.20 -1.96 -10.12
C LEU A 309 -4.34 -0.98 -9.84
N GLU A 310 -5.52 -1.26 -10.40
CA GLU A 310 -6.77 -0.60 -10.05
C GLU A 310 -7.76 -1.63 -9.50
N VAL A 311 -8.37 -1.31 -8.36
CA VAL A 311 -9.38 -2.14 -7.72
C VAL A 311 -10.61 -1.30 -7.43
N ASP A 312 -11.74 -1.70 -8.00
CA ASP A 312 -13.03 -1.06 -7.90
C ASP A 312 -14.07 -2.06 -7.36
N SER A 313 -15.06 -1.57 -6.62
CA SER A 313 -16.35 -2.25 -6.42
C SER A 313 -16.35 -3.56 -5.59
N GLY A 314 -15.49 -3.68 -4.56
CA GLY A 314 -15.62 -4.66 -3.47
C GLY A 314 -14.70 -5.88 -3.60
N ALA A 315 -13.74 -5.80 -4.51
CA ALA A 315 -12.78 -6.83 -4.80
C ALA A 315 -11.78 -7.04 -3.64
N GLY A 316 -11.32 -8.28 -3.49
CA GLY A 316 -10.28 -8.66 -2.53
C GLY A 316 -8.94 -8.83 -3.23
N ILE A 317 -7.89 -8.21 -2.72
CA ILE A 317 -6.53 -8.33 -3.28
C ILE A 317 -5.53 -8.75 -2.20
N GLU A 318 -4.73 -9.77 -2.52
CA GLU A 318 -3.61 -10.21 -1.71
C GLU A 318 -2.35 -10.26 -2.58
N MET A 319 -1.27 -9.58 -2.19
CA MET A 319 -0.02 -9.62 -2.95
C MET A 319 1.19 -9.83 -2.04
N GLU A 320 2.13 -10.67 -2.48
CA GLU A 320 3.37 -10.96 -1.77
C GLU A 320 4.58 -10.84 -2.70
N SER A 321 5.59 -10.07 -2.29
CA SER A 321 6.85 -9.91 -3.03
C SER A 321 6.66 -9.44 -4.49
N CYS A 322 5.70 -8.55 -4.73
CA CYS A 322 5.39 -8.02 -6.05
C CYS A 322 5.99 -6.62 -6.27
N THR A 323 6.20 -6.24 -7.53
CA THR A 323 6.59 -4.87 -7.91
C THR A 323 5.52 -4.27 -8.81
N LEU A 324 5.04 -3.10 -8.42
CA LEU A 324 4.05 -2.31 -9.15
C LEU A 324 4.72 -0.99 -9.57
N SER A 325 4.59 -0.63 -10.84
CA SER A 325 5.17 0.61 -11.37
C SER A 325 4.28 1.24 -12.42
N SER A 326 4.06 2.54 -12.32
CA SER A 326 3.33 3.31 -13.32
C SER A 326 4.19 4.49 -13.80
N GLY A 327 4.00 4.90 -15.06
CA GLY A 327 4.75 6.01 -15.65
C GLY A 327 4.31 7.38 -15.12
N SER A 328 3.01 7.67 -15.21
CA SER A 328 2.43 8.92 -14.68
C SER A 328 1.18 8.72 -13.82
N GLY A 329 0.53 7.55 -13.88
CA GLY A 329 -0.54 7.18 -12.93
C GLY A 329 0.01 6.73 -11.57
N ALA A 330 -0.84 6.43 -10.59
CA ALA A 330 -0.40 5.83 -9.33
C ALA A 330 -0.04 4.34 -9.49
N ALA A 331 0.87 3.81 -8.69
CA ALA A 331 1.20 2.38 -8.73
C ALA A 331 -0.01 1.53 -8.34
N MET A 332 -0.84 2.04 -7.43
CA MET A 332 -2.07 1.41 -6.99
C MET A 332 -3.18 2.43 -6.77
N VAL A 333 -4.39 2.08 -7.19
CA VAL A 333 -5.62 2.85 -6.98
C VAL A 333 -6.70 1.92 -6.45
N LEU A 334 -7.27 2.23 -5.28
CA LEU A 334 -8.40 1.52 -4.68
C LEU A 334 -9.60 2.49 -4.58
N VAL A 335 -10.77 2.18 -5.15
CA VAL A 335 -11.88 3.16 -5.31
C VAL A 335 -13.29 2.60 -5.05
N ASN A 336 -14.25 3.53 -4.91
CA ASN A 336 -15.73 3.42 -4.99
C ASN A 336 -16.48 2.53 -3.98
N SER A 337 -15.86 1.59 -3.26
CA SER A 337 -16.59 0.70 -2.34
C SER A 337 -15.70 0.01 -1.31
N ALA A 338 -16.32 -0.62 -0.30
CA ALA A 338 -15.60 -1.35 0.74
C ALA A 338 -14.97 -2.64 0.19
N GLY A 339 -13.66 -2.78 0.36
CA GLY A 339 -12.91 -3.98 0.04
C GLY A 339 -11.78 -4.23 1.03
N SER A 340 -11.02 -5.29 0.81
CA SER A 340 -9.86 -5.64 1.63
C SER A 340 -8.65 -5.84 0.73
N ALA A 341 -7.54 -5.22 1.14
CA ALA A 341 -6.30 -5.24 0.40
C ALA A 341 -5.13 -5.55 1.35
N GLU A 342 -4.41 -6.64 1.08
CA GLU A 342 -3.27 -7.10 1.87
C GLU A 342 -2.00 -7.18 1.01
N PHE A 343 -0.94 -6.53 1.48
CA PHE A 343 0.35 -6.49 0.78
C PHE A 343 1.50 -6.87 1.72
N GLY A 344 2.36 -7.79 1.28
CA GLY A 344 3.56 -8.20 2.02
C GLY A 344 4.82 -8.09 1.16
N THR A 345 5.83 -7.36 1.63
CA THR A 345 7.13 -7.23 0.94
C THR A 345 7.01 -6.71 -0.50
N CYS A 346 6.02 -5.87 -0.76
CA CYS A 346 5.75 -5.32 -2.10
C CYS A 346 6.46 -3.98 -2.32
N ARG A 347 6.69 -3.63 -3.59
CA ARG A 347 7.25 -2.35 -4.00
C ARG A 347 6.23 -1.60 -4.87
N PHE A 348 5.96 -0.35 -4.52
CA PHE A 348 5.04 0.54 -5.23
C PHE A 348 5.86 1.74 -5.73
N LEU A 349 6.05 1.81 -7.04
CA LEU A 349 6.80 2.87 -7.69
C LEU A 349 5.81 3.83 -8.35
N ASN A 350 5.81 5.06 -7.87
CA ASN A 350 4.86 6.14 -8.15
C ASN A 350 3.59 6.16 -7.28
N GLY A 351 3.75 5.91 -5.98
CA GLY A 351 2.74 6.15 -4.94
C GLY A 351 1.48 5.28 -5.01
N ILE A 352 0.58 5.47 -4.04
CA ILE A 352 -0.71 4.77 -3.93
C ILE A 352 -1.84 5.74 -3.59
N VAL A 353 -3.04 5.43 -4.07
CA VAL A 353 -4.27 6.19 -3.80
C VAL A 353 -5.35 5.23 -3.30
N VAL A 354 -5.98 5.59 -2.18
CA VAL A 354 -7.07 4.84 -1.57
C VAL A 354 -8.24 5.77 -1.35
N GLU A 355 -9.36 5.48 -2.00
CA GLU A 355 -10.60 6.26 -1.92
C GLU A 355 -11.77 5.37 -1.47
N GLY A 356 -12.42 5.76 -0.39
CA GLY A 356 -13.55 5.03 0.18
C GLY A 356 -13.16 3.93 1.18
N PRO A 357 -14.14 3.16 1.70
CA PRO A 357 -14.03 2.37 2.94
C PRO A 357 -13.23 1.06 2.83
N TRP A 358 -11.98 1.17 2.40
CA TRP A 358 -11.04 0.06 2.29
C TRP A 358 -10.44 -0.31 3.64
N SER A 359 -10.27 -1.61 3.86
CA SER A 359 -9.34 -2.13 4.86
C SER A 359 -8.03 -2.49 4.16
N LEU A 360 -7.00 -1.69 4.42
CA LEU A 360 -5.67 -1.83 3.81
C LEU A 360 -4.67 -2.27 4.88
N THR A 361 -3.96 -3.38 4.63
CA THR A 361 -2.81 -3.79 5.44
C THR A 361 -1.59 -3.95 4.56
N MET A 362 -0.50 -3.27 4.90
CA MET A 362 0.79 -3.37 4.21
C MET A 362 1.88 -3.72 5.22
N ARG A 363 2.66 -4.76 4.94
CA ARG A 363 3.78 -5.22 5.78
C ARG A 363 5.07 -5.27 4.99
N ASP A 364 6.15 -4.71 5.53
CA ASP A 364 7.48 -4.71 4.91
C ASP A 364 7.49 -4.13 3.48
N CYS A 365 6.58 -3.21 3.18
CA CYS A 365 6.43 -2.64 1.84
C CYS A 365 7.32 -1.40 1.66
N LEU A 366 7.74 -1.17 0.42
CA LEU A 366 8.37 0.07 -0.02
C LEU A 366 7.41 0.84 -0.92
N ILE A 367 7.10 2.08 -0.55
CA ILE A 367 6.26 2.99 -1.33
C ILE A 367 7.12 4.19 -1.70
N GLU A 368 7.31 4.42 -2.99
CA GLU A 368 8.10 5.54 -3.52
C GLU A 368 7.19 6.40 -4.41
N GLY A 369 7.05 7.69 -4.08
CA GLY A 369 6.45 8.69 -4.96
C GLY A 369 7.53 9.40 -5.78
N ASP A 370 7.32 9.55 -7.08
CA ASP A 370 8.31 10.10 -8.05
C ASP A 370 7.68 11.16 -8.98
N THR A 371 6.45 11.60 -8.71
CA THR A 371 5.77 12.63 -9.49
C THR A 371 5.49 13.87 -8.63
N ASN A 372 5.78 15.05 -9.18
CA ASN A 372 5.81 16.33 -8.45
C ASN A 372 4.46 16.83 -7.91
N ASP A 373 3.35 16.14 -8.18
CA ASP A 373 2.01 16.69 -8.02
C ASP A 373 1.16 15.99 -6.94
N VAL A 374 1.65 14.90 -6.34
CA VAL A 374 0.82 13.98 -5.54
C VAL A 374 1.64 13.40 -4.38
N ALA A 375 1.05 13.15 -3.21
CA ALA A 375 1.74 12.46 -2.11
C ALA A 375 1.98 10.97 -2.42
N ALA A 376 2.92 10.33 -1.71
CA ALA A 376 3.29 8.93 -1.98
C ALA A 376 2.19 7.98 -1.49
N VAL A 377 1.46 8.37 -0.46
CA VAL A 377 0.24 7.71 -0.01
C VAL A 377 -0.86 8.76 0.12
N ILE A 378 -1.96 8.56 -0.60
CA ILE A 378 -3.18 9.35 -0.48
C ILE A 378 -4.31 8.49 0.05
N LEU A 379 -4.92 8.96 1.14
CA LEU A 379 -6.09 8.36 1.76
C LEU A 379 -7.23 9.40 1.72
N ASN A 380 -8.24 9.16 0.88
CA ASN A 380 -9.36 10.06 0.67
C ASN A 380 -10.70 9.41 1.04
N ASP A 381 -11.65 10.27 1.44
CA ASP A 381 -13.00 9.89 1.85
C ASP A 381 -13.00 8.95 3.08
N SER A 382 -14.13 8.30 3.38
CA SER A 382 -14.30 7.44 4.55
C SER A 382 -13.49 6.14 4.43
N VAL A 383 -12.16 6.23 4.42
CA VAL A 383 -11.28 5.07 4.46
C VAL A 383 -11.55 4.28 5.73
N GLY A 384 -11.52 2.94 5.63
CA GLY A 384 -11.63 2.08 6.80
C GLY A 384 -10.34 2.12 7.62
N GLN A 385 -9.91 0.95 8.07
CA GLN A 385 -8.63 0.84 8.77
C GLN A 385 -7.47 0.69 7.78
N VAL A 386 -6.46 1.54 7.91
CA VAL A 386 -5.20 1.45 7.16
C VAL A 386 -4.07 1.12 8.13
N VAL A 387 -3.42 -0.02 7.96
CA VAL A 387 -2.29 -0.45 8.78
C VAL A 387 -1.06 -0.58 7.91
N LEU A 388 -0.05 0.26 8.19
CA LEU A 388 1.28 0.19 7.60
C LEU A 388 2.24 -0.29 8.68
N ASP A 389 2.87 -1.44 8.47
CA ASP A 389 3.73 -2.13 9.45
C ASP A 389 5.10 -2.42 8.82
N HIS A 390 6.18 -1.90 9.43
CA HIS A 390 7.55 -2.00 8.89
C HIS A 390 7.70 -1.46 7.46
N CYS A 391 6.86 -0.50 7.06
CA CYS A 391 6.89 0.09 5.72
C CYS A 391 7.89 1.24 5.63
N ILE A 392 8.51 1.38 4.46
CA ILE A 392 9.29 2.56 4.10
C ILE A 392 8.49 3.36 3.08
N ILE A 393 8.23 4.62 3.38
CA ILE A 393 7.48 5.54 2.51
C ILE A 393 8.40 6.70 2.18
N ARG A 394 8.71 6.85 0.91
CA ARG A 394 9.59 7.90 0.41
C ARG A 394 8.88 8.72 -0.63
N HIS A 395 9.18 10.01 -0.65
CA HIS A 395 8.83 10.84 -1.78
C HIS A 395 10.04 11.62 -2.30
N PHE A 396 10.21 11.61 -3.61
CA PHE A 396 11.10 12.50 -4.35
C PHE A 396 10.27 13.67 -4.90
N ASP A 397 10.60 14.92 -4.56
CA ASP A 397 10.11 16.13 -5.24
C ASP A 397 8.62 16.54 -5.07
N ALA A 398 7.93 16.13 -4.00
CA ALA A 398 6.49 16.43 -3.82
C ALA A 398 6.07 17.09 -2.50
N PRO A 399 4.82 17.61 -2.44
CA PRO A 399 4.23 18.24 -1.26
C PRO A 399 3.81 17.27 -0.12
N GLY A 400 4.40 16.08 0.02
CA GLY A 400 4.20 15.25 1.23
C GLY A 400 4.40 13.76 1.03
N VAL A 401 4.62 13.03 2.13
CA VAL A 401 4.83 11.57 2.11
C VAL A 401 3.51 10.83 2.29
N LEU A 402 2.72 11.26 3.27
CA LEU A 402 1.38 10.74 3.55
C LEU A 402 0.40 11.91 3.62
N ALA A 403 -0.63 11.88 2.79
CA ALA A 403 -1.77 12.79 2.88
C ALA A 403 -3.02 11.97 3.20
N ALA A 404 -3.67 12.28 4.33
CA ALA A 404 -4.96 11.69 4.68
C ALA A 404 -6.00 12.79 4.86
N VAL A 405 -7.04 12.75 4.03
CA VAL A 405 -8.16 13.69 4.06
C VAL A 405 -9.44 12.89 4.33
N SER A 406 -10.00 13.04 5.52
CA SER A 406 -11.30 12.44 5.85
C SER A 406 -12.43 13.44 5.59
N SER A 407 -13.23 13.18 4.55
CA SER A 407 -14.36 14.04 4.22
C SER A 407 -15.69 13.63 4.91
N ASN A 408 -15.87 12.38 5.37
CA ASN A 408 -17.18 11.89 5.82
C ASN A 408 -17.20 10.60 6.70
N GLY A 409 -16.08 10.14 7.28
CA GLY A 409 -16.13 8.93 8.14
C GLY A 409 -14.83 8.59 8.87
N ASN A 410 -14.89 7.68 9.84
CA ASN A 410 -13.76 7.32 10.71
C ASN A 410 -12.62 6.63 9.92
N ALA A 411 -11.59 7.40 9.56
CA ALA A 411 -10.32 6.86 9.10
C ALA A 411 -9.44 6.58 10.33
N GLU A 412 -9.03 5.32 10.50
CA GLU A 412 -8.00 4.93 11.48
C GLU A 412 -6.76 4.53 10.71
N VAL A 413 -5.73 5.37 10.76
CA VAL A 413 -4.43 5.11 10.13
C VAL A 413 -3.43 4.73 11.20
N VAL A 414 -2.83 3.56 11.06
CA VAL A 414 -1.82 3.04 11.98
C VAL A 414 -0.49 2.93 11.24
N LEU A 415 0.53 3.64 11.74
CA LEU A 415 1.91 3.54 11.31
C LEU A 415 2.71 2.84 12.40
N ASP A 416 3.16 1.62 12.17
CA ASP A 416 3.89 0.79 13.15
C ASP A 416 5.27 0.44 12.59
N TYR A 417 6.35 0.85 13.27
CA TYR A 417 7.74 0.66 12.80
C TYR A 417 8.02 1.19 11.38
N CYS A 418 7.32 2.24 10.97
CA CYS A 418 7.45 2.83 9.64
C CYS A 418 8.57 3.86 9.58
N TRP A 419 9.15 4.04 8.39
CA TRP A 419 10.07 5.15 8.10
C TRP A 419 9.51 5.99 6.97
N LEU A 420 9.16 7.24 7.29
CA LEU A 420 8.66 8.24 6.35
C LEU A 420 9.77 9.24 6.06
N GLU A 421 10.09 9.43 4.79
CA GLU A 421 11.17 10.31 4.35
C GLU A 421 10.69 11.20 3.20
N SER A 422 10.61 12.50 3.46
CA SER A 422 10.43 13.50 2.41
C SER A 422 11.81 13.94 1.92
N MET A 423 12.13 13.68 0.65
CA MET A 423 13.41 14.09 0.05
C MET A 423 13.23 15.35 -0.80
N ALA A 424 14.17 16.28 -0.65
CA ALA A 424 14.10 17.58 -1.28
C ALA A 424 14.96 17.65 -2.56
N ASP A 425 14.33 18.03 -3.68
CA ASP A 425 14.95 18.87 -4.71
C ASP A 425 14.07 20.12 -4.95
N ALA A 426 14.31 21.15 -4.13
CA ALA A 426 13.92 22.56 -4.29
C ALA A 426 12.46 22.94 -4.66
N GLY A 427 11.67 23.37 -3.66
CA GLY A 427 10.82 24.57 -3.83
C GLY A 427 9.43 24.61 -3.18
N ILE A 428 8.84 23.49 -2.80
CA ILE A 428 7.49 23.46 -2.21
C ILE A 428 7.58 22.88 -0.78
N PRO A 429 7.49 23.70 0.27
CA PRO A 429 7.44 23.20 1.64
C PRO A 429 6.11 22.49 1.87
N ALA A 430 6.15 21.28 2.42
CA ALA A 430 4.95 20.56 2.78
C ALA A 430 5.18 19.60 3.94
N ALA A 431 4.12 19.00 4.47
CA ALA A 431 4.27 18.14 5.65
C ALA A 431 4.63 16.71 5.21
N ALA A 432 5.48 16.01 5.97
CA ALA A 432 5.68 14.58 5.72
C ALA A 432 4.38 13.80 5.97
N VAL A 433 3.63 14.17 7.02
CA VAL A 433 2.28 13.66 7.27
C VAL A 433 1.32 14.85 7.30
N ASP A 434 0.35 14.89 6.39
CA ASP A 434 -0.67 15.94 6.30
C ASP A 434 -2.06 15.34 6.52
N LEU A 435 -2.74 15.80 7.57
CA LEU A 435 -4.01 15.27 8.05
C LEU A 435 -5.05 16.38 8.11
N ASP A 436 -6.16 16.17 7.41
CA ASP A 436 -7.27 17.13 7.38
C ASP A 436 -8.62 16.42 7.53
N SER A 437 -9.48 16.94 8.39
CA SER A 437 -10.82 16.39 8.67
C SER A 437 -11.89 17.46 8.64
N ASP A 438 -12.79 17.35 7.66
CA ASP A 438 -13.98 18.22 7.57
C ASP A 438 -15.12 17.77 8.51
N ALA A 439 -15.01 16.56 9.10
CA ALA A 439 -16.04 15.93 9.93
C ALA A 439 -15.77 16.03 11.44
N GLY A 440 -14.66 16.68 11.83
CA GLY A 440 -14.22 16.89 13.22
C GLY A 440 -13.24 15.82 13.73
N PRO A 441 -12.74 15.98 14.97
CA PRO A 441 -11.58 15.25 15.49
C PRO A 441 -11.79 13.77 15.75
N GLU A 442 -13.03 13.32 15.95
CA GLU A 442 -13.33 11.88 16.10
C GLU A 442 -13.41 11.15 14.74
N ALA A 443 -13.45 11.88 13.62
CA ALA A 443 -13.61 11.31 12.29
C ALA A 443 -12.29 10.95 11.59
N ALA A 444 -11.15 11.44 12.08
CA ALA A 444 -9.85 11.11 11.54
C ALA A 444 -8.85 10.92 12.68
N SER A 445 -8.33 9.71 12.80
CA SER A 445 -7.35 9.34 13.82
C SER A 445 -6.12 8.71 13.20
N VAL A 446 -4.95 9.14 13.65
CA VAL A 446 -3.67 8.58 13.23
C VAL A 446 -2.86 8.18 14.45
N ILE A 447 -2.42 6.92 14.47
CA ILE A 447 -1.60 6.36 15.54
C ILE A 447 -0.23 6.00 14.95
N ILE A 448 0.82 6.62 15.46
CA ILE A 448 2.20 6.50 14.99
C ILE A 448 3.03 5.86 16.10
N ARG A 449 3.56 4.66 15.87
CA ARG A 449 4.27 3.86 16.89
C ARG A 449 5.63 3.42 16.39
N TRP A 450 6.66 3.62 17.23
CA TRP A 450 8.05 3.23 16.97
C TRP A 450 8.56 3.60 15.57
N SER A 451 8.05 4.71 15.03
CA SER A 451 8.27 5.12 13.65
C SER A 451 9.23 6.30 13.60
N ARG A 452 9.77 6.55 12.42
CA ARG A 452 10.64 7.69 12.13
C ARG A 452 10.05 8.53 11.02
N ILE A 453 9.96 9.83 11.25
CA ILE A 453 9.50 10.82 10.27
C ILE A 453 10.64 11.82 10.05
N ASP A 454 11.16 11.87 8.84
CA ASP A 454 12.17 12.86 8.43
C ASP A 454 11.57 13.74 7.31
N ALA A 455 11.27 15.00 7.65
CA ALA A 455 10.77 16.01 6.72
C ALA A 455 11.90 16.94 6.28
N ALA A 456 12.54 16.66 5.13
CA ALA A 456 13.60 17.53 4.61
C ALA A 456 13.08 18.90 4.16
N THR A 457 11.83 18.98 3.73
CA THR A 457 11.13 20.23 3.44
C THR A 457 9.87 20.31 4.31
N GLY A 458 9.65 21.46 4.95
CA GLY A 458 8.39 21.75 5.65
C GLY A 458 8.23 20.98 6.97
N ASN A 459 6.98 20.71 7.34
CA ASN A 459 6.64 20.23 8.69
C ASN A 459 6.78 18.70 8.80
N GLY A 460 7.03 18.19 10.01
CA GLY A 460 6.96 16.76 10.25
C GLY A 460 5.52 16.26 10.10
N ILE A 461 4.64 16.75 10.96
CA ILE A 461 3.20 16.46 10.94
C ILE A 461 2.42 17.77 10.83
N ARG A 462 1.40 17.80 9.99
CA ARG A 462 0.34 18.80 10.01
C ARG A 462 -0.98 18.11 10.29
N MET A 463 -1.74 18.64 11.24
CA MET A 463 -3.06 18.14 11.59
C MET A 463 -4.07 19.28 11.68
N ASN A 464 -5.21 19.09 11.04
CA ASN A 464 -6.36 19.98 11.12
C ASN A 464 -7.62 19.19 11.51
N ASP A 465 -8.21 19.52 12.67
CA ASP A 465 -9.40 18.90 13.25
C ASP A 465 -9.32 17.36 13.29
N CYS A 466 -8.15 16.81 13.62
CA CYS A 466 -7.86 15.37 13.70
C CYS A 466 -7.42 14.94 15.11
N SER A 467 -7.38 13.63 15.37
CA SER A 467 -6.69 13.05 16.53
C SER A 467 -5.38 12.39 16.10
N VAL A 468 -4.27 12.73 16.74
CA VAL A 468 -2.94 12.19 16.44
C VAL A 468 -2.28 11.70 17.72
N GLU A 469 -1.94 10.41 17.75
CA GLU A 469 -1.17 9.79 18.83
C GLU A 469 0.20 9.36 18.31
N VAL A 470 1.28 9.80 18.97
CA VAL A 470 2.67 9.49 18.59
C VAL A 470 3.40 8.85 19.77
N ILE A 471 3.71 7.57 19.64
CA ILE A 471 4.31 6.74 20.70
C ILE A 471 5.69 6.25 20.29
N GLY A 472 6.71 6.46 21.13
CA GLY A 472 8.03 5.85 20.93
C GLY A 472 8.70 6.23 19.61
N SER A 473 8.31 7.36 19.01
CA SER A 473 8.66 7.70 17.62
C SER A 473 9.55 8.94 17.57
N GLN A 474 10.28 9.10 16.47
CA GLN A 474 11.14 10.25 16.22
C GLN A 474 10.60 11.08 15.05
N ILE A 475 10.51 12.39 15.25
CA ILE A 475 10.10 13.36 14.23
C ILE A 475 11.22 14.39 14.08
N ASN A 476 11.74 14.52 12.86
CA ASN A 476 12.75 15.51 12.49
C ASN A 476 12.20 16.35 11.33
N SER A 477 12.28 17.67 11.41
CA SER A 477 11.77 18.55 10.35
C SER A 477 12.54 19.86 10.19
N THR A 478 12.58 20.40 8.96
CA THR A 478 13.11 21.75 8.69
C THR A 478 12.08 22.87 8.94
N GLY A 479 10.79 22.54 8.99
CA GLY A 479 9.69 23.42 9.39
C GLY A 479 9.34 23.27 10.86
N HIS A 480 8.04 23.17 11.14
CA HIS A 480 7.55 22.77 12.46
C HIS A 480 7.61 21.25 12.61
N GLY A 481 7.96 20.76 13.81
CA GLY A 481 7.91 19.33 14.09
C GLY A 481 6.47 18.82 13.92
N ILE A 482 5.55 19.51 14.59
CA ILE A 482 4.11 19.28 14.50
C ILE A 482 3.38 20.63 14.44
N GLU A 483 2.57 20.83 13.41
CA GLU A 483 1.61 21.92 13.28
C GLU A 483 0.20 21.38 13.54
N ALA A 484 -0.51 21.94 14.52
CA ALA A 484 -1.82 21.47 14.94
C ALA A 484 -2.87 22.60 15.01
N SER A 485 -4.00 22.40 14.36
CA SER A 485 -5.22 23.19 14.53
C SER A 485 -6.40 22.28 14.81
N GLY A 486 -7.09 22.48 15.92
CA GLY A 486 -8.20 21.64 16.36
C GLY A 486 -7.76 20.24 16.83
N GLY A 487 -8.71 19.51 17.40
CA GLY A 487 -8.52 18.12 17.81
C GLY A 487 -7.54 17.86 18.94
N LEU A 488 -6.97 16.65 18.97
CA LEU A 488 -6.18 16.12 20.08
C LEU A 488 -4.82 15.61 19.57
N LEU A 489 -3.74 16.13 20.16
CA LEU A 489 -2.37 15.71 19.91
C LEU A 489 -1.80 15.06 21.17
N GLU A 490 -1.47 13.77 21.10
CA GLU A 490 -0.85 13.01 22.19
C GLU A 490 0.56 12.54 21.80
N LEU A 491 1.56 12.92 22.58
CA LEU A 491 2.95 12.48 22.43
C LEU A 491 3.38 11.68 23.65
N TRP A 492 3.82 10.43 23.43
CA TRP A 492 4.27 9.55 24.51
C TRP A 492 5.61 8.88 24.24
N SER A 493 6.59 9.10 25.12
CA SER A 493 7.93 8.49 24.98
C SER A 493 8.60 8.76 23.62
N SER A 494 8.34 9.93 23.05
CA SER A 494 8.75 10.28 21.68
C SER A 494 9.84 11.35 21.67
N MET A 495 10.35 11.67 20.49
CA MET A 495 11.33 12.72 20.25
C MET A 495 10.87 13.60 19.09
N VAL A 496 10.82 14.92 19.28
CA VAL A 496 10.46 15.89 18.25
C VAL A 496 11.55 16.95 18.15
N GLU A 497 12.23 17.00 17.01
CA GLU A 497 13.27 17.98 16.69
C GLU A 497 12.87 18.78 15.45
N ALA A 498 12.90 20.10 15.54
CA ALA A 498 12.51 20.97 14.42
C ALA A 498 13.36 22.23 14.33
N GLU A 499 13.63 22.74 13.12
CA GLU A 499 14.36 24.01 12.96
C GLU A 499 13.53 25.26 13.32
N SER A 500 12.20 25.15 13.33
CA SER A 500 11.27 26.19 13.82
C SER A 500 10.67 25.78 15.18
N ASN A 501 9.36 25.93 15.40
CA ASN A 501 8.70 25.42 16.59
C ASN A 501 8.61 23.89 16.53
N ALA A 502 8.98 23.18 17.59
CA ALA A 502 8.81 21.74 17.61
C ALA A 502 7.33 21.34 17.66
N ILE A 503 6.52 22.04 18.46
CA ILE A 503 5.06 21.94 18.45
C ILE A 503 4.46 23.33 18.26
N HIS A 504 3.64 23.51 17.22
CA HIS A 504 2.93 24.74 16.90
C HIS A 504 1.42 24.50 16.86
N ALA A 505 0.72 24.83 17.95
CA ALA A 505 -0.70 24.60 18.13
C ALA A 505 -1.46 25.95 18.19
N VAL A 506 -2.33 26.21 17.20
CA VAL A 506 -2.84 27.58 16.96
C VAL A 506 -4.31 27.84 17.29
N SER A 507 -5.17 26.82 17.22
CA SER A 507 -6.62 26.99 17.42
C SER A 507 -7.21 25.75 18.07
N GLY A 508 -7.86 25.87 19.23
CA GLY A 508 -8.71 24.83 19.83
C GLY A 508 -8.11 23.41 19.96
N CYS A 509 -6.78 23.28 20.04
CA CYS A 509 -6.11 21.97 20.09
C CYS A 509 -5.78 21.58 21.54
N GLU A 510 -6.02 20.33 21.91
CA GLU A 510 -5.56 19.76 23.17
C GLU A 510 -4.23 19.04 22.95
N VAL A 511 -3.18 19.48 23.65
CA VAL A 511 -1.81 18.98 23.46
C VAL A 511 -1.33 18.28 24.73
N GLU A 512 -1.11 16.98 24.65
CA GLU A 512 -0.52 16.18 25.72
C GLU A 512 0.90 15.72 25.37
N VAL A 513 1.88 16.02 26.21
CA VAL A 513 3.30 15.68 26.00
C VAL A 513 3.85 14.96 27.21
N LYS A 514 4.02 13.65 27.11
CA LYS A 514 4.39 12.77 28.23
C LYS A 514 5.67 11.99 27.92
N TYR A 515 6.66 12.00 28.82
CA TYR A 515 7.94 11.29 28.67
C TYR A 515 8.67 11.61 27.36
N THR A 516 8.46 12.80 26.81
CA THR A 516 8.89 13.15 25.45
C THR A 516 9.99 14.20 25.51
N PHE A 517 10.94 14.11 24.59
CA PHE A 517 11.95 15.16 24.35
C PHE A 517 11.49 16.03 23.18
N VAL A 518 11.45 17.34 23.37
CA VAL A 518 10.99 18.32 22.38
C VAL A 518 12.04 19.41 22.25
N GLU A 519 12.57 19.60 21.05
CA GLU A 519 13.56 20.63 20.75
C GLU A 519 13.14 21.40 19.50
N GLY A 520 12.86 22.70 19.68
CA GLY A 520 12.58 23.60 18.58
C GLY A 520 13.67 24.65 18.42
N GLY A 521 14.11 24.86 17.18
CA GLY A 521 15.04 25.92 16.80
C GLY A 521 14.48 27.33 17.05
N GLU A 522 13.16 27.49 17.15
CA GLU A 522 12.53 28.72 17.64
C GLU A 522 11.97 28.55 19.05
N ARG A 523 10.93 27.72 19.20
CA ARG A 523 10.28 27.40 20.49
C ARG A 523 10.08 25.90 20.64
N GLY A 524 10.14 25.39 21.87
CA GLY A 524 9.75 24.00 22.13
C GLY A 524 8.26 23.79 21.85
N ILE A 525 7.40 24.53 22.56
CA ILE A 525 5.94 24.54 22.34
C ILE A 525 5.46 25.97 22.12
N HIS A 526 4.65 26.17 21.10
CA HIS A 526 3.91 27.41 20.84
C HIS A 526 2.41 27.09 20.79
N LEU A 527 1.67 27.51 21.81
CA LEU A 527 0.21 27.38 21.92
C LEU A 527 -0.43 28.78 21.92
N THR A 528 -1.38 29.04 21.02
CA THR A 528 -2.16 30.31 21.04
C THR A 528 -3.64 30.15 21.39
N ASP A 529 -4.12 28.91 21.48
CA ASP A 529 -5.46 28.57 21.91
C ASP A 529 -5.53 27.05 22.18
N GLY A 530 -6.37 26.62 23.12
CA GLY A 530 -6.51 25.21 23.52
C GLY A 530 -5.85 24.85 24.86
N ALA A 531 -5.64 23.57 25.15
CA ALA A 531 -5.10 23.11 26.44
C ALA A 531 -3.74 22.46 26.26
N VAL A 532 -2.88 22.52 27.28
CA VAL A 532 -1.59 21.83 27.26
C VAL A 532 -1.29 21.12 28.58
N LEU A 533 -0.93 19.85 28.48
CA LEU A 533 -0.47 19.00 29.56
C LEU A 533 0.92 18.47 29.24
N VAL A 534 1.91 18.77 30.07
CA VAL A 534 3.29 18.30 29.92
C VAL A 534 3.69 17.51 31.17
N GLU A 535 4.14 16.27 31.00
CA GLU A 535 4.49 15.38 32.12
C GLU A 535 5.78 14.59 31.91
N ASN A 536 6.72 14.66 32.86
CA ASN A 536 8.01 13.96 32.80
C ASN A 536 8.76 14.17 31.46
N SER A 537 8.67 15.36 30.90
CA SER A 537 9.19 15.68 29.56
C SER A 537 10.29 16.75 29.65
N GLU A 538 11.07 16.86 28.59
CA GLU A 538 12.11 17.90 28.44
C GLU A 538 11.81 18.71 27.19
N LEU A 539 11.66 20.02 27.37
CA LEU A 539 11.28 20.97 26.31
C LEU A 539 12.34 22.05 26.18
N ILE A 540 12.86 22.25 24.97
CA ILE A 540 13.93 23.21 24.68
C ILE A 540 13.50 24.11 23.51
N GLY A 541 13.63 25.42 23.70
CA GLY A 541 13.53 26.41 22.64
C GLY A 541 14.85 27.15 22.46
N MET A 542 15.37 27.18 21.23
CA MET A 542 16.72 27.70 20.99
C MET A 542 16.80 29.23 20.84
N ARG A 543 15.83 29.85 20.15
CA ARG A 543 15.86 31.30 19.84
C ARG A 543 14.89 32.14 20.65
N ASP A 544 13.80 31.57 21.12
CA ASP A 544 12.81 32.34 21.87
C ASP A 544 12.56 31.72 23.23
N CYS A 545 11.62 30.79 23.32
CA CYS A 545 11.30 30.17 24.59
C CYS A 545 11.03 28.68 24.52
N GLY A 546 11.28 27.99 25.64
CA GLY A 546 10.92 26.57 25.78
C GLY A 546 9.41 26.36 25.57
N MET A 547 8.59 27.22 26.17
CA MET A 547 7.14 27.23 26.00
C MET A 547 6.59 28.65 25.87
N TYR A 548 5.83 28.89 24.81
CA TYR A 548 5.01 30.09 24.60
C TYR A 548 3.54 29.71 24.65
N LEU A 549 2.83 30.15 25.69
CA LEU A 549 1.43 29.82 25.90
C LEU A 549 0.61 31.11 25.95
N VAL A 550 -0.37 31.22 25.07
CA VAL A 550 -1.45 32.19 25.15
C VAL A 550 -2.72 31.37 25.08
N THR A 551 -3.48 31.27 26.17
CA THR A 551 -4.65 30.38 26.16
C THR A 551 -5.67 30.69 27.25
N SER A 552 -6.92 30.28 26.99
CA SER A 552 -7.98 30.15 27.99
C SER A 552 -8.28 28.71 28.43
N GLY A 553 -7.52 27.74 27.91
CA GLY A 553 -7.57 26.35 28.33
C GLY A 553 -6.73 26.06 29.57
N GLU A 554 -6.75 24.78 29.98
CA GLU A 554 -5.95 24.30 31.09
C GLU A 554 -4.46 24.23 30.70
N VAL A 555 -3.60 24.64 31.63
CA VAL A 555 -2.14 24.54 31.49
C VAL A 555 -1.60 23.74 32.68
N SER A 556 -0.93 22.62 32.40
CA SER A 556 -0.31 21.79 33.44
C SER A 556 1.08 21.34 33.02
N VAL A 557 2.09 21.61 33.85
CA VAL A 557 3.49 21.18 33.63
C VAL A 557 4.01 20.48 34.87
N THR A 558 4.17 19.17 34.81
CA THR A 558 4.48 18.32 35.97
C THR A 558 5.74 17.49 35.76
N ARG A 559 6.70 17.58 36.69
CA ARG A 559 7.95 16.79 36.68
C ARG A 559 8.76 16.96 35.40
N SER A 560 8.70 18.14 34.80
CA SER A 560 9.29 18.41 33.48
C SER A 560 10.37 19.48 33.57
N THR A 561 11.28 19.47 32.61
CA THR A 561 12.25 20.55 32.41
C THR A 561 11.84 21.36 31.20
N VAL A 562 11.79 22.68 31.35
CA VAL A 562 11.55 23.61 30.26
C VAL A 562 12.71 24.58 30.20
N ALA A 563 13.37 24.69 29.06
CA ALA A 563 14.56 25.52 28.88
C ALA A 563 14.44 26.44 27.67
N GLY A 564 14.90 27.68 27.82
CA GLY A 564 15.23 28.59 26.73
C GLY A 564 16.74 28.80 26.67
N SER A 565 17.34 28.61 25.49
CA SER A 565 18.80 28.70 25.27
C SER A 565 19.28 30.10 24.89
N GLU A 566 20.54 30.41 25.21
CA GLU A 566 21.23 31.66 24.81
C GLU A 566 21.73 31.64 23.37
N GLU A 567 21.80 30.48 22.70
CA GLU A 567 22.60 30.34 21.48
C GLU A 567 22.18 31.35 20.40
N GLU A 568 20.90 31.70 20.28
CA GLU A 568 20.43 32.63 19.24
C GLU A 568 19.22 33.55 19.61
N GLY A 569 18.79 33.69 20.88
CA GLY A 569 17.79 34.73 21.19
C GLY A 569 17.38 34.99 22.66
N THR A 570 16.07 35.02 22.98
CA THR A 570 15.57 35.58 24.25
C THR A 570 15.86 34.69 25.46
N GLY A 571 15.90 33.37 25.24
CA GLY A 571 16.25 32.36 26.23
C GLY A 571 15.27 32.30 27.41
N GLN A 572 13.99 32.53 27.17
CA GLN A 572 12.94 32.42 28.18
C GLN A 572 12.51 30.96 28.36
N ALA A 573 12.30 30.47 29.58
CA ALA A 573 11.81 29.10 29.74
C ALA A 573 10.33 29.01 29.38
N LEU A 574 9.50 29.80 30.06
CA LEU A 574 8.04 29.77 29.90
C LEU A 574 7.46 31.19 29.89
N TYR A 575 6.77 31.51 28.80
CA TYR A 575 5.82 32.62 28.72
C TYR A 575 4.39 32.08 28.79
N ALA A 576 3.59 32.56 29.73
CA ALA A 576 2.20 32.12 29.92
C ALA A 576 1.24 33.31 30.05
N ALA A 577 0.47 33.59 29.01
CA ALA A 577 -0.68 34.48 29.04
C ALA A 577 -1.96 33.66 29.23
N LEU A 578 -2.48 33.63 30.46
CA LEU A 578 -3.69 32.90 30.82
C LEU A 578 -4.91 33.83 30.71
N GLU A 579 -5.62 33.70 29.60
CA GLU A 579 -6.82 34.48 29.28
C GLU A 579 -8.07 33.81 29.87
N GLY A 580 -9.03 34.58 30.36
CA GLY A 580 -10.24 34.03 31.00
C GLY A 580 -10.08 33.83 32.52
N GLY A 581 -11.16 34.08 33.27
CA GLY A 581 -11.13 34.08 34.74
C GLY A 581 -11.02 32.70 35.39
N ASP A 582 -11.25 31.63 34.62
CA ASP A 582 -11.36 30.24 35.10
C ASP A 582 -10.27 29.32 34.52
N SER A 583 -9.16 29.88 34.00
CA SER A 583 -8.08 29.13 33.35
C SER A 583 -6.90 28.94 34.34
N PRO A 584 -6.91 27.91 35.22
CA PRO A 584 -5.81 27.69 36.15
C PRO A 584 -4.59 27.12 35.41
N GLY A 585 -3.43 27.70 35.67
CA GLY A 585 -2.16 27.07 35.37
C GLY A 585 -1.62 26.32 36.59
N VAL A 586 -1.05 25.12 36.39
CA VAL A 586 -0.49 24.28 37.45
C VAL A 586 0.92 23.84 37.07
N LEU A 587 1.92 24.21 37.89
CA LEU A 587 3.32 23.83 37.72
C LEU A 587 3.78 23.00 38.92
N LEU A 588 4.12 21.72 38.73
CA LEU A 588 4.39 20.80 39.83
C LEU A 588 5.74 20.12 39.65
N HIS A 589 6.67 20.33 40.60
CA HIS A 589 7.96 19.65 40.62
C HIS A 589 8.75 19.79 39.31
N SER A 590 8.62 20.93 38.65
CA SER A 590 9.21 21.20 37.33
C SER A 590 10.34 22.20 37.45
N MET A 591 11.24 22.20 36.47
CA MET A 591 12.38 23.11 36.39
C MET A 591 12.24 24.00 35.15
N PHE A 592 12.37 25.30 35.33
CA PHE A 592 12.27 26.33 34.30
C PHE A 592 13.60 27.06 34.22
N VAL A 593 14.33 26.89 33.13
CA VAL A 593 15.68 27.43 32.94
C VAL A 593 15.67 28.45 31.81
N GLY A 594 15.91 29.71 32.16
CA GLY A 594 16.13 30.78 31.20
C GLY A 594 17.60 31.15 31.14
N GLU A 595 18.30 30.60 30.16
CA GLU A 595 19.64 31.01 29.79
C GLU A 595 19.44 32.12 28.75
N GLY A 596 19.20 33.36 29.13
CA GLY A 596 19.04 34.41 28.12
C GLY A 596 18.57 35.72 28.66
N GLY A 597 18.43 36.67 27.73
CA GLY A 597 18.12 38.06 28.03
C GLY A 597 16.68 38.31 28.51
N ALA A 598 15.83 37.28 28.63
CA ALA A 598 14.46 37.35 29.11
C ALA A 598 14.26 36.61 30.45
N PRO A 599 13.18 36.89 31.20
CA PRO A 599 12.90 36.18 32.45
C PRO A 599 12.73 34.69 32.22
N ALA A 600 13.15 33.86 33.19
CA ALA A 600 12.94 32.41 33.08
C ALA A 600 11.45 32.06 33.01
N PHE A 601 10.63 32.67 33.87
CA PHE A 601 9.19 32.54 33.83
C PHE A 601 8.50 33.90 33.78
N GLU A 602 7.57 34.05 32.84
CA GLU A 602 6.75 35.24 32.68
C GLU A 602 5.28 34.88 32.57
N MET A 603 4.44 35.59 33.32
CA MET A 603 2.99 35.33 33.37
C MET A 603 2.19 36.61 33.16
N GLU A 604 1.12 36.52 32.38
CA GLU A 604 0.13 37.59 32.18
C GLU A 604 -1.31 37.06 32.26
N GLY A 605 -2.14 37.63 33.14
CA GLY A 605 -3.51 37.20 33.34
C GLY A 605 -3.67 35.88 34.10
N GLY A 606 -4.90 35.57 34.50
CA GLY A 606 -5.27 34.29 35.11
C GLY A 606 -4.69 33.99 36.50
N THR A 607 -4.81 32.73 36.92
CA THR A 607 -4.31 32.22 38.20
C THR A 607 -3.36 31.05 37.97
N LEU A 608 -2.23 31.04 38.68
CA LEU A 608 -1.22 29.98 38.60
C LEU A 608 -0.88 29.44 39.99
N PHE A 609 -0.76 28.11 40.09
CA PHE A 609 -0.25 27.43 41.27
C PHE A 609 1.03 26.69 40.92
N ALA A 610 2.14 27.08 41.55
CA ALA A 610 3.42 26.42 41.42
C ALA A 610 3.80 25.74 42.74
N VAL A 611 4.09 24.44 42.72
CA VAL A 611 4.48 23.68 43.91
C VAL A 611 5.78 22.94 43.64
N GLY A 612 6.75 23.09 44.54
CA GLY A 612 8.02 22.34 44.49
C GLY A 612 8.82 22.56 43.21
N SER A 613 8.61 23.68 42.51
CA SER A 613 9.21 23.97 41.20
C SER A 613 10.41 24.91 41.33
N VAL A 614 11.32 24.86 40.37
CA VAL A 614 12.56 25.65 40.35
C VAL A 614 12.55 26.59 39.15
N PHE A 615 12.79 27.87 39.39
CA PHE A 615 12.90 28.90 38.36
C PHE A 615 14.31 29.46 38.37
N VAL A 616 15.01 29.31 37.26
CA VAL A 616 16.43 29.62 37.13
C VAL A 616 16.61 30.59 35.98
N SER A 617 17.19 31.76 36.23
CA SER A 617 17.60 32.70 35.18
C SER A 617 19.10 32.97 35.26
N GLU A 618 19.77 32.99 34.11
CA GLU A 618 21.18 33.37 34.06
C GLU A 618 21.35 34.88 34.14
N THR A 619 20.81 35.63 33.17
CA THR A 619 21.08 37.06 33.00
C THR A 619 19.90 37.98 33.31
N ASN A 620 18.70 37.45 33.57
CA ASN A 620 17.49 38.23 33.87
C ASN A 620 16.82 37.79 35.19
N ARG A 621 15.54 38.09 35.36
CA ARG A 621 14.72 37.75 36.52
C ARG A 621 14.32 36.28 36.43
N ALA A 622 14.31 35.57 37.55
CA ALA A 622 13.73 34.23 37.59
C ALA A 622 12.22 34.26 37.29
N VAL A 623 11.48 35.25 37.83
CA VAL A 623 10.03 35.36 37.63
C VAL A 623 9.60 36.80 37.36
N LEU A 624 8.70 36.98 36.38
CA LEU A 624 8.00 38.22 36.09
C LEU A 624 6.48 38.00 36.03
N LEU A 625 5.73 38.63 36.93
CA LEU A 625 4.27 38.64 36.89
C LEU A 625 3.77 39.98 36.31
N ARG A 626 3.03 39.94 35.20
CA ARG A 626 2.46 41.11 34.50
C ARG A 626 1.00 41.33 34.86
N SER A 627 0.44 42.51 34.60
CA SER A 627 -1.00 42.82 34.74
C SER A 627 -1.56 42.85 36.17
N GLU A 628 -2.64 43.62 36.36
CA GLU A 628 -3.42 43.67 37.61
C GLU A 628 -4.25 42.40 37.84
N THR A 629 -4.47 41.59 36.82
CA THR A 629 -5.32 40.39 36.86
C THR A 629 -4.59 39.11 37.24
N THR A 630 -3.25 39.13 37.22
CA THR A 630 -2.41 37.95 37.47
C THR A 630 -2.35 37.60 38.95
N ARG A 631 -2.60 36.34 39.27
CA ARG A 631 -2.45 35.81 40.63
C ARG A 631 -1.58 34.56 40.58
N ALA A 632 -0.51 34.53 41.36
CA ALA A 632 0.36 33.36 41.44
C ALA A 632 0.58 32.93 42.90
N ALA A 633 0.45 31.64 43.17
CA ALA A 633 0.80 31.04 44.45
C ALA A 633 1.96 30.06 44.25
N PHE A 634 3.04 30.28 44.99
CA PHE A 634 4.24 29.48 44.98
C PHE A 634 4.41 28.80 46.34
N ASP A 635 4.47 27.48 46.39
CA ASP A 635 4.70 26.71 47.61
C ASP A 635 5.90 25.77 47.44
N GLY A 636 6.89 25.86 48.32
CA GLY A 636 8.07 24.99 48.27
C GLY A 636 8.94 25.21 47.03
N CYS A 637 8.87 26.38 46.38
CA CYS A 637 9.60 26.69 45.15
C CYS A 637 10.98 27.29 45.42
N GLU A 638 11.86 27.22 44.42
CA GLU A 638 13.17 27.89 44.45
C GLU A 638 13.31 28.83 43.25
N PHE A 639 13.76 30.05 43.50
CA PHE A 639 14.01 31.09 42.49
C PHE A 639 15.48 31.46 42.54
N VAL A 640 16.19 31.34 41.41
CA VAL A 640 17.64 31.50 41.35
C VAL A 640 18.04 32.39 40.18
N ASN A 641 18.79 33.46 40.47
CA ASN A 641 19.61 34.14 39.47
C ASN A 641 21.04 33.58 39.56
N LEU A 642 21.53 32.96 38.48
CA LEU A 642 22.80 32.22 38.47
C LEU A 642 24.03 33.09 38.20
N SER A 643 23.94 34.12 37.37
CA SER A 643 25.12 34.93 37.04
C SER A 643 25.53 35.83 38.20
N GLU A 644 26.82 35.83 38.54
CA GLU A 644 27.41 36.70 39.57
C GLU A 644 27.33 38.20 39.22
N ASP A 645 27.10 38.50 37.94
CA ASP A 645 26.94 39.86 37.41
C ASP A 645 25.46 40.28 37.24
N ASN A 646 24.50 39.39 37.54
CA ASN A 646 23.07 39.66 37.37
C ASN A 646 22.54 40.60 38.46
N THR A 647 22.34 41.87 38.10
CA THR A 647 21.81 42.92 39.00
C THR A 647 20.29 43.02 39.02
N ASN A 648 19.56 42.14 38.30
CA ASN A 648 18.11 42.21 38.24
C ASN A 648 17.46 41.72 39.54
N LEU A 649 16.18 42.08 39.71
CA LEU A 649 15.32 41.43 40.69
C LEU A 649 15.25 39.92 40.42
N VAL A 650 15.15 39.11 41.46
CA VAL A 650 14.89 37.67 41.27
C VAL A 650 13.42 37.45 40.91
N VAL A 651 12.51 38.12 41.64
CA VAL A 651 11.06 38.11 41.35
C VAL A 651 10.58 39.54 41.14
N GLU A 652 9.93 39.79 40.00
CA GLU A 652 9.30 41.07 39.70
C GLU A 652 7.78 40.97 39.65
N LEU A 653 7.14 41.92 40.31
CA LEU A 653 5.69 42.07 40.37
C LEU A 653 5.25 43.30 39.57
N TYR A 654 4.21 43.14 38.75
CA TYR A 654 3.49 44.26 38.18
C TYR A 654 2.61 44.93 39.25
N CYS A 655 2.71 46.25 39.33
CA CYS A 655 1.86 47.05 40.19
C CYS A 655 1.38 48.27 39.41
N SER A 656 0.07 48.55 39.47
CA SER A 656 -0.46 49.74 38.81
C SER A 656 -0.33 50.97 39.68
N ALA A 657 -0.28 52.14 39.04
CA ALA A 657 -0.21 53.42 39.75
C ALA A 657 -1.50 53.74 40.54
N THR A 658 -2.58 52.96 40.35
CA THR A 658 -3.93 53.26 40.86
C THR A 658 -4.46 52.27 41.88
N ASP A 659 -3.92 51.05 41.96
CA ASP A 659 -4.43 49.99 42.85
C ASP A 659 -3.34 49.51 43.82
N THR A 660 -3.52 49.78 45.11
CA THR A 660 -2.47 49.62 46.14
C THR A 660 -2.61 48.35 46.99
N ASN A 661 -3.65 47.52 46.79
CA ASN A 661 -4.07 46.53 47.79
C ASN A 661 -4.37 45.13 47.21
N VAL A 662 -3.68 44.70 46.15
CA VAL A 662 -3.83 43.32 45.67
C VAL A 662 -2.47 42.64 45.56
N SER A 663 -2.23 41.67 46.44
CA SER A 663 -1.04 40.81 46.36
C SER A 663 -1.10 39.99 45.07
N ALA A 664 -0.21 40.31 44.13
CA ALA A 664 -0.07 39.58 42.87
C ALA A 664 0.55 38.18 43.09
N ALA A 665 1.29 38.00 44.19
CA ALA A 665 1.99 36.77 44.51
C ALA A 665 1.82 36.35 45.99
N GLU A 666 1.57 35.06 46.20
CA GLU A 666 1.72 34.36 47.48
C GLU A 666 2.93 33.43 47.39
N ILE A 667 3.91 33.59 48.29
CA ILE A 667 5.16 32.81 48.28
C ILE A 667 5.30 32.13 49.64
N MET A 668 5.29 30.81 49.66
CA MET A 668 5.29 30.00 50.87
C MET A 668 6.39 28.94 50.81
N ASN A 669 7.04 28.68 51.94
CA ASN A 669 8.05 27.61 52.08
C ASN A 669 9.16 27.64 51.02
N SER A 670 9.46 28.82 50.45
CA SER A 670 10.27 28.95 49.22
C SER A 670 11.60 29.65 49.47
N VAL A 671 12.52 29.53 48.52
CA VAL A 671 13.87 30.14 48.55
C VAL A 671 14.04 31.10 47.39
N VAL A 672 14.46 32.35 47.66
CA VAL A 672 14.78 33.36 46.63
C VAL A 672 16.26 33.73 46.72
N ARG A 673 17.02 33.32 45.71
CA ARG A 673 18.48 33.44 45.67
C ARG A 673 18.94 34.26 44.47
N SER A 674 19.83 35.21 44.71
CA SER A 674 20.71 35.80 43.70
C SER A 674 22.15 35.47 44.05
N LEU A 675 22.92 35.03 43.06
CA LEU A 675 24.37 34.82 43.19
C LEU A 675 25.19 36.11 42.98
N TYR A 676 24.54 37.27 42.83
CA TYR A 676 25.23 38.54 42.71
C TYR A 676 26.15 38.81 43.92
N ALA A 677 27.43 39.05 43.65
CA ALA A 677 28.46 39.28 44.66
C ALA A 677 29.05 40.70 44.61
N GLY A 678 28.50 41.58 43.75
CA GLY A 678 28.98 42.95 43.57
C GLY A 678 28.49 43.94 44.63
N THR A 679 28.79 45.23 44.41
CA THR A 679 28.49 46.30 45.38
C THR A 679 27.21 47.09 45.09
N ALA A 680 26.48 46.76 44.02
CA ALA A 680 25.20 47.41 43.70
C ALA A 680 24.08 46.93 44.64
N GLU A 681 23.06 47.77 44.84
CA GLU A 681 21.84 47.33 45.53
C GLU A 681 21.06 46.37 44.61
N VAL A 682 21.01 45.09 44.98
CA VAL A 682 20.17 44.06 44.34
C VAL A 682 19.09 43.65 45.34
N PHE A 683 17.86 43.48 44.86
CA PHE A 683 16.73 43.09 45.68
C PHE A 683 16.18 41.73 45.26
N ALA A 684 15.68 40.98 46.24
CA ALA A 684 15.09 39.66 45.97
C ALA A 684 13.73 39.78 45.27
N VAL A 685 12.88 40.70 45.73
CA VAL A 685 11.54 40.95 45.18
C VAL A 685 11.31 42.45 45.05
N GLY A 686 10.73 42.87 43.93
CA GLY A 686 10.44 44.28 43.65
C GLY A 686 9.39 44.49 42.56
N THR A 687 9.18 45.74 42.16
CA THR A 687 8.28 46.12 41.07
C THR A 687 9.05 46.82 39.95
N THR A 688 8.51 46.81 38.73
CA THR A 688 9.09 47.47 37.54
C THR A 688 9.29 48.98 37.72
N ARG A 689 8.51 49.57 38.63
CA ARG A 689 8.46 51.01 38.92
C ARG A 689 8.71 51.20 40.41
N PHE A 690 9.95 51.50 40.78
CA PHE A 690 10.36 51.75 42.17
C PHE A 690 9.56 52.87 42.88
N ASP A 691 8.78 53.65 42.13
CA ASP A 691 7.84 54.67 42.60
C ASP A 691 6.41 54.16 42.87
N VAL A 692 6.12 52.88 42.59
CA VAL A 692 4.81 52.25 42.80
C VAL A 692 4.91 51.18 43.88
N THR A 693 3.98 51.22 44.84
CA THR A 693 3.91 50.25 45.94
C THR A 693 3.38 48.90 45.47
N GLY A 694 4.03 47.81 45.88
CA GLY A 694 3.56 46.44 45.68
C GLY A 694 3.31 45.68 46.99
N GLU A 695 2.45 44.66 46.94
CA GLU A 695 2.17 43.76 48.07
C GLU A 695 2.52 42.31 47.71
N VAL A 696 3.11 41.58 48.65
CA VAL A 696 3.42 40.15 48.52
C VAL A 696 3.07 39.42 49.82
N SER A 697 2.40 38.27 49.72
CA SER A 697 2.20 37.39 50.88
C SER A 697 3.39 36.44 50.99
N MET A 698 4.08 36.43 52.13
CA MET A 698 5.26 35.58 52.34
C MET A 698 5.20 34.81 53.65
N VAL A 699 5.37 33.48 53.60
CA VAL A 699 5.36 32.61 54.77
C VAL A 699 6.50 31.59 54.70
N ASN A 700 7.36 31.56 55.72
CA ASN A 700 8.45 30.58 55.83
C ASN A 700 9.41 30.58 54.61
N CYS A 701 9.82 31.77 54.15
CA CYS A 701 10.73 31.93 53.00
C CYS A 701 12.16 32.31 53.43
N SER A 702 13.15 31.95 52.60
CA SER A 702 14.55 32.39 52.74
C SER A 702 14.92 33.32 51.59
N LEU A 703 15.50 34.47 51.90
CA LEU A 703 15.92 35.48 50.92
C LEU A 703 17.43 35.71 51.03
N SER A 704 18.12 35.70 49.90
CA SER A 704 19.55 36.08 49.82
C SER A 704 19.79 37.59 49.91
N HIS A 705 18.79 38.39 49.55
CA HIS A 705 18.85 39.85 49.45
C HIS A 705 17.56 40.48 50.03
N ASP A 706 17.60 41.77 50.35
CA ASP A 706 16.46 42.50 50.89
C ASP A 706 15.33 42.66 49.86
N LEU A 707 14.12 42.96 50.36
CA LEU A 707 13.00 43.39 49.51
C LEU A 707 13.22 44.84 49.06
N ALA A 708 12.73 45.19 47.87
CA ALA A 708 12.74 46.58 47.41
C ALA A 708 11.93 47.47 48.38
N GLN A 709 12.35 48.72 48.57
CA GLN A 709 11.80 49.63 49.59
C GLN A 709 10.29 49.90 49.43
N ASN A 710 9.75 49.66 48.24
CA ASN A 710 8.37 49.87 47.85
C ASN A 710 7.50 48.59 47.96
N ILE A 711 8.00 47.49 48.53
CA ILE A 711 7.26 46.24 48.73
C ILE A 711 6.79 46.09 50.19
N PHE A 712 5.50 45.78 50.38
CA PHE A 712 4.92 45.45 51.69
C PHE A 712 4.55 43.97 51.78
N MET A 713 4.78 43.36 52.94
CA MET A 713 4.43 41.95 53.21
C MET A 713 3.12 41.80 53.96
N LEU A 714 2.30 40.81 53.58
CA LEU A 714 1.04 40.47 54.24
C LEU A 714 0.99 39.02 54.77
N PRO A 715 0.38 38.78 55.95
CA PRO A 715 0.03 39.79 56.95
C PRO A 715 1.29 40.44 57.51
N ALA A 716 1.20 41.73 57.88
CA ALA A 716 2.28 42.48 58.52
C ALA A 716 2.55 41.95 59.94
N SER A 717 3.09 40.74 60.05
CA SER A 717 3.58 40.16 61.28
C SER A 717 5.07 40.49 61.40
N ASN A 718 5.43 41.10 62.53
CA ASN A 718 6.78 41.57 62.83
C ASN A 718 7.84 40.59 62.33
N LEU A 719 8.74 41.08 61.46
CA LEU A 719 10.06 40.51 61.21
C LEU A 719 10.83 40.44 62.54
N ASN A 720 10.51 39.48 63.40
CA ASN A 720 11.41 39.07 64.44
C ASN A 720 12.52 38.29 63.72
N TYR A 721 13.66 38.96 63.53
CA TYR A 721 15.00 38.39 63.32
C TYR A 721 15.00 36.85 63.45
N GLY A 722 14.94 36.17 62.31
CA GLY A 722 14.66 34.73 62.26
C GLY A 722 14.31 34.19 60.88
N CYS A 723 13.93 35.03 59.90
CA CYS A 723 14.17 34.72 58.49
C CYS A 723 15.69 34.60 58.36
N TRP A 724 16.20 33.41 58.06
CA TRP A 724 17.64 33.16 57.96
C TRP A 724 18.17 33.91 56.73
N ILE A 725 18.54 35.17 56.93
CA ILE A 725 19.56 35.86 56.14
C ILE A 725 20.87 35.16 56.55
N MET A 726 21.27 34.12 55.82
CA MET A 726 22.66 33.68 55.91
C MET A 726 23.50 34.78 55.27
N SER A 727 24.04 35.66 56.11
CA SER A 727 25.15 36.51 55.75
C SER A 727 26.34 35.62 55.38
N GLY A 728 26.73 35.59 54.11
CA GLY A 728 28.08 35.31 53.60
C GLY A 728 28.76 34.01 54.06
N PHE A 729 28.91 33.07 53.13
CA PHE A 729 30.16 32.34 52.98
C PHE A 729 30.74 32.58 51.59
#